data_AF-A0A2N6EQW4-F1
#
_entry.id   AF-A0A2N6EQW4-F1
#
_cell.length_a   1.000
_cell.length_b   1.000
_cell.length_c   1.000
_cell.angle_alpha   90.00
_cell.angle_beta   90.00
_cell.angle_gamma   90.00
#
_symmetry.space_group_name_H-M   'P 1'
#
loop_
_entity.id
_entity.type
_entity.pdbx_description
1 polymer ?
#
loop_
_entity_poly.entity_id
_entity_poly.type
_entity_poly.pdbx_seq_one_letter_code
_entity_poly.pdbx_strand_id
1 'polypeptide(L)'
;GQSTVKLKVKKQDEANAITIAEQVKEEVHRFNQLHERDGVTTVLTNDSTIEIDDSIRTLGGNMILGMILVTLVLWITLGFRNAMLTAIGIPFSFLVTIIIVKLTGESINTISLFSFVLVSGIIVDDAVIIIENVYRHLYMGKTRRTAIIDGVSEVFLPVISSAMTTICAFAPMLIMTGSTGDFFSVIPKAVSFALFASLVESLFILPVHILDYGPRQMTVNLHPEGDYHHLQEGPFAPLWKIYRGLLDKLLSHKGLSMLGITIMFVVTMTMMGLSVTGLVPLIKVKFFQDSYLRYHVTVDMPTGTSVEGTDQVIRDLSRYLLSLGPGQTLSASGSAGYKEDQDYQLHRAQHYGQVVVELPPQKQMDLPTGNDQISEYIDQMYDQVDAYVEQHADQWVARPTVQVFGESTGPPSGKAVNIRLSAMDIDQARIAADDVLNYLRTDPKFSDLLNLEDNRASIQSVLNFEVGRDRALEYGLSSSDATRLIAGSLNGMQAGNYRTSREEIDLMVKLARQEDSGRGLINPEQVATIPIVEHSEQPVLIGDLASVDYRQEPDARTRYNGKPTLTITADIRTGSQLSAGRVQVLAQRYFDSINDRYPGVSIAFGGEFESTSRAYASLAAAFVIAVLAIYLILASQFNDYVQPMIILSAIAFAFIGVVLGMFFTRSVFTIGSFMAVIGLAGVAVNDSLILIDFMNKERARGVGLREAVINGCSARMRPVLITTLTTMLGMLPMAIGIPHKSITWAPMATAFSTGLASATLLTLLIIPVEYELTEMAKERIQRFMRRRQRQTLKQQRLREKRDE
;
A
#
# COMPACT_ATOMS: atom_id res chain seq x y z
N GLY A 1 16.08 28.98 -10.25
CA GLY A 1 16.51 30.16 -9.46
C GLY A 1 16.21 31.53 -10.09
N GLN A 2 15.23 31.62 -11.00
CA GLN A 2 14.69 32.91 -11.47
C GLN A 2 13.45 33.26 -10.63
N SER A 3 13.16 34.55 -10.43
CA SER A 3 11.93 34.97 -9.75
C SER A 3 10.72 34.68 -10.63
N THR A 4 9.69 34.06 -10.07
CA THR A 4 8.47 33.71 -10.81
C THR A 4 7.23 34.04 -9.99
N VAL A 5 6.10 34.21 -10.68
CA VAL A 5 4.78 34.27 -10.05
C VAL A 5 4.16 32.89 -10.15
N LYS A 6 3.84 32.28 -9.01
CA LYS A 6 3.30 30.93 -8.94
C LYS A 6 1.78 30.96 -8.82
N LEU A 7 1.10 30.34 -9.78
CA LEU A 7 -0.34 30.07 -9.70
C LEU A 7 -0.55 28.58 -9.44
N LYS A 8 -1.07 28.22 -8.26
CA LYS A 8 -1.37 26.83 -7.91
C LYS A 8 -2.81 26.50 -8.31
N VAL A 9 -2.98 25.63 -9.30
CA VAL A 9 -4.28 25.09 -9.68
C VAL A 9 -4.57 23.87 -8.80
N LYS A 10 -5.72 23.88 -8.09
CA LYS A 10 -6.19 22.74 -7.31
C LYS A 10 -7.47 22.21 -7.94
N LYS A 11 -7.56 20.89 -8.10
CA LYS A 11 -8.81 20.25 -8.54
C LYS A 11 -9.84 20.27 -7.41
N GLN A 12 -11.12 20.27 -7.78
CA GLN A 12 -12.21 19.94 -6.87
C GLN A 12 -12.25 18.41 -6.64
N ASP A 13 -12.94 17.97 -5.59
CA ASP A 13 -12.93 16.56 -5.17
C ASP A 13 -13.44 15.61 -6.27
N GLU A 14 -14.54 15.96 -6.93
CA GLU A 14 -15.18 15.15 -7.99
C GLU A 14 -14.64 15.43 -9.41
N ALA A 15 -13.72 16.38 -9.56
CA ALA A 15 -13.26 16.79 -10.88
C ALA A 15 -12.13 15.89 -11.41
N ASN A 16 -12.13 15.66 -12.74
CA ASN A 16 -11.13 14.85 -13.43
C ASN A 16 -9.85 15.66 -13.70
N ALA A 17 -8.72 15.18 -13.17
CA ALA A 17 -7.42 15.83 -13.31
C ALA A 17 -6.95 15.92 -14.77
N ILE A 18 -7.22 14.91 -15.61
CA ILE A 18 -6.81 14.87 -17.02
C ILE A 18 -7.51 15.98 -17.79
N THR A 19 -8.82 16.08 -17.66
CA THR A 19 -9.62 17.12 -18.33
C THR A 19 -9.23 18.52 -17.86
N ILE A 20 -8.98 18.70 -16.56
CA ILE A 20 -8.52 19.99 -16.04
C ILE A 20 -7.15 20.36 -16.63
N ALA A 21 -6.20 19.42 -16.70
CA ALA A 21 -4.87 19.70 -17.22
C ALA A 21 -4.89 20.08 -18.71
N GLU A 22 -5.73 19.44 -19.51
CA GLU A 22 -5.94 19.82 -20.92
C GLU A 22 -6.47 21.26 -21.02
N GLN A 23 -7.50 21.61 -20.25
CA GLN A 23 -8.06 22.96 -20.21
C GLN A 23 -7.04 24.01 -19.75
N VAL A 24 -6.22 23.67 -18.74
CA VAL A 24 -5.13 24.55 -18.27
C VAL A 24 -4.08 24.73 -19.36
N LYS A 25 -3.69 23.68 -20.07
CA LYS A 25 -2.73 23.75 -21.19
C LYS A 25 -3.24 24.63 -22.32
N GLU A 26 -4.53 24.51 -22.67
CA GLU A 26 -5.18 25.37 -23.66
C GLU A 26 -5.19 26.84 -23.23
N GLU A 27 -5.56 27.13 -21.99
CA GLU A 27 -5.61 28.51 -21.48
C GLU A 27 -4.20 29.13 -21.35
N VAL A 28 -3.20 28.32 -20.97
CA VAL A 28 -1.79 28.74 -20.98
C VAL A 28 -1.30 29.04 -22.40
N HIS A 29 -1.67 28.22 -23.38
CA HIS A 29 -1.33 28.48 -24.78
C HIS A 29 -1.95 29.79 -25.27
N ARG A 30 -3.23 30.01 -24.95
CA ARG A 30 -3.93 31.26 -25.25
C ARG A 30 -3.27 32.46 -24.56
N PHE A 31 -2.94 32.34 -23.28
CA PHE A 31 -2.26 33.38 -22.51
C PHE A 31 -0.92 33.76 -23.14
N ASN A 32 -0.10 32.77 -23.53
CA ASN A 32 1.19 32.99 -24.18
C ASN A 32 1.05 33.71 -25.53
N GLN A 33 0.05 33.35 -26.35
CA GLN A 33 -0.21 34.03 -27.62
C GLN A 33 -0.59 35.52 -27.43
N LEU A 34 -1.38 35.82 -26.40
CA LEU A 34 -1.80 37.20 -26.10
C LEU A 34 -0.65 38.08 -25.58
N HIS A 35 0.28 37.49 -24.83
CA HIS A 35 1.35 38.23 -24.12
C HIS A 35 2.75 38.00 -24.71
N GLU A 36 2.86 37.45 -25.91
CA GLU A 36 4.14 37.20 -26.59
C GLU A 36 4.97 38.49 -26.72
N ARG A 37 4.30 39.64 -26.90
CA ARG A 37 4.94 40.96 -27.02
C ARG A 37 5.39 41.56 -25.68
N ASP A 38 4.88 41.04 -24.57
CA ASP A 38 5.16 41.54 -23.22
C ASP A 38 6.37 40.84 -22.58
N GLY A 39 6.98 39.85 -23.27
CA GLY A 39 8.12 39.09 -22.77
C GLY A 39 7.78 38.15 -21.60
N VAL A 40 6.50 37.88 -21.37
CA VAL A 40 6.03 36.98 -20.31
C VAL A 40 6.13 35.53 -20.81
N THR A 41 6.82 34.68 -20.05
CA THR A 41 6.90 33.24 -20.32
C THR A 41 6.19 32.47 -19.21
N THR A 42 5.43 31.45 -19.58
CA THR A 42 4.77 30.55 -18.63
C THR A 42 5.42 29.19 -18.67
N VAL A 43 5.56 28.56 -17.51
CA VAL A 43 6.12 27.22 -17.36
C VAL A 43 5.16 26.41 -16.50
N LEU A 44 4.74 25.25 -17.03
CA LEU A 44 3.96 24.27 -16.28
C LEU A 44 4.92 23.39 -15.47
N THR A 45 4.64 23.26 -14.17
CA THR A 45 5.39 22.42 -13.24
C THR A 45 4.42 21.68 -12.34
N ASN A 46 4.82 20.54 -11.78
CA ASN A 46 3.96 19.69 -10.95
C ASN A 46 2.70 19.19 -11.69
N ASP A 47 2.86 18.67 -12.90
CA ASP A 47 1.74 18.11 -13.67
C ASP A 47 1.42 16.68 -13.21
N SER A 48 0.42 16.56 -12.34
CA SER A 48 -0.04 15.25 -11.83
C SER A 48 -0.53 14.29 -12.91
N THR A 49 -0.88 14.76 -14.12
CA THR A 49 -1.37 13.85 -15.17
C THR A 49 -0.27 12.98 -15.75
N ILE A 50 0.99 13.38 -15.62
CA ILE A 50 2.13 12.58 -16.07
C ILE A 50 2.16 11.24 -15.30
N GLU A 51 1.94 11.27 -13.99
CA GLU A 51 1.85 10.09 -13.13
C GLU A 51 0.67 9.20 -13.50
N ILE A 52 -0.49 9.83 -13.68
CA ILE A 52 -1.73 9.15 -14.00
C ILE A 52 -1.60 8.43 -15.34
N ASP A 53 -1.09 9.12 -16.37
CA ASP A 53 -0.89 8.55 -17.70
C ASP A 53 0.12 7.41 -17.71
N ASP A 54 1.25 7.56 -17.02
CA ASP A 54 2.27 6.49 -16.95
C ASP A 54 1.73 5.26 -16.21
N SER A 55 0.98 5.47 -15.13
CA SER A 55 0.32 4.40 -14.39
C SER A 55 -0.76 3.71 -15.21
N ILE A 56 -1.62 4.45 -15.93
CA ILE A 56 -2.66 3.89 -16.80
C ILE A 56 -2.01 3.09 -17.93
N ARG A 57 -0.96 3.61 -18.57
CA ARG A 57 -0.24 2.91 -19.65
C ARG A 57 0.43 1.65 -19.15
N THR A 58 1.07 1.71 -17.98
CA THR A 58 1.75 0.56 -17.36
C THR A 58 0.76 -0.52 -16.94
N LEU A 59 -0.25 -0.17 -16.14
CA LEU A 59 -1.23 -1.12 -15.65
C LEU A 59 -2.12 -1.66 -16.77
N GLY A 60 -2.56 -0.80 -17.69
CA GLY A 60 -3.33 -1.19 -18.86
C GLY A 60 -2.53 -2.07 -19.82
N GLY A 61 -1.26 -1.76 -20.05
CA GLY A 61 -0.35 -2.59 -20.85
C GLY A 61 -0.14 -3.98 -20.22
N ASN A 62 0.11 -4.03 -18.92
CA ASN A 62 0.23 -5.28 -18.16
C ASN A 62 -1.07 -6.10 -18.21
N MET A 63 -2.23 -5.45 -18.09
CA MET A 63 -3.55 -6.08 -18.19
C MET A 63 -3.77 -6.70 -19.57
N ILE A 64 -3.53 -5.95 -20.65
CA ILE A 64 -3.72 -6.42 -22.02
C ILE A 64 -2.77 -7.59 -22.32
N LEU A 65 -1.50 -7.47 -21.93
CA LEU A 65 -0.54 -8.55 -22.11
C LEU A 65 -0.94 -9.80 -21.30
N GLY A 66 -1.39 -9.62 -20.06
CA GLY A 66 -1.94 -10.69 -19.21
C GLY A 66 -3.12 -11.39 -19.88
N MET A 67 -4.10 -10.65 -20.40
CA MET A 67 -5.24 -11.20 -21.13
C MET A 67 -4.82 -11.95 -22.40
N ILE A 68 -3.83 -11.45 -23.15
CA ILE A 68 -3.28 -12.14 -24.33
C ILE A 68 -2.63 -13.46 -23.91
N LEU A 69 -1.83 -13.47 -22.85
CA LEU A 69 -1.17 -14.68 -22.34
C LEU A 69 -2.20 -15.70 -21.84
N VAL A 70 -3.22 -15.25 -21.10
CA VAL A 70 -4.34 -16.09 -20.66
C VAL A 70 -5.03 -16.72 -21.88
N THR A 71 -5.39 -15.91 -22.88
CA THR A 71 -6.05 -16.38 -24.10
C THR A 71 -5.16 -17.37 -24.87
N LEU A 72 -3.85 -17.12 -24.94
CA LEU A 72 -2.88 -18.01 -25.58
C LEU A 72 -2.82 -19.38 -24.88
N VAL A 73 -2.77 -19.38 -23.53
CA VAL A 73 -2.77 -20.62 -22.77
C VAL A 73 -4.08 -21.38 -22.92
N LEU A 74 -5.22 -20.71 -22.87
CA LEU A 74 -6.50 -21.33 -23.16
C LEU A 74 -6.53 -21.94 -24.57
N TRP A 75 -5.97 -21.24 -25.56
CA TRP A 75 -5.90 -21.75 -26.94
C TRP A 75 -5.04 -23.01 -27.03
N ILE A 76 -3.86 -23.01 -26.44
CA ILE A 76 -2.96 -24.18 -26.44
C ILE A 76 -3.60 -25.37 -25.71
N THR A 77 -4.38 -25.11 -24.66
CA THR A 77 -4.86 -26.16 -23.75
C THR A 77 -6.24 -26.70 -24.13
N LEU A 78 -7.20 -25.84 -24.49
CA LEU A 78 -8.60 -26.18 -24.79
C LEU A 78 -8.92 -26.20 -26.30
N GLY A 79 -7.99 -25.70 -27.14
CA GLY A 79 -8.20 -25.51 -28.56
C GLY A 79 -8.90 -24.19 -28.91
N PHE A 80 -8.76 -23.74 -30.15
CA PHE A 80 -9.13 -22.37 -30.59
C PHE A 80 -10.58 -21.99 -30.25
N ARG A 81 -11.55 -22.87 -30.57
CA ARG A 81 -12.97 -22.57 -30.38
C ARG A 81 -13.37 -22.45 -28.92
N ASN A 82 -12.95 -23.42 -28.11
CA ASN A 82 -13.27 -23.43 -26.68
C ASN A 82 -12.58 -22.26 -25.98
N ALA A 83 -11.32 -21.99 -26.30
CA ALA A 83 -10.58 -20.86 -25.77
C ALA A 83 -11.23 -19.51 -26.08
N MET A 84 -11.71 -19.31 -27.31
CA MET A 84 -12.38 -18.06 -27.69
C MET A 84 -13.70 -17.87 -26.93
N LEU A 85 -14.46 -18.95 -26.72
CA LEU A 85 -15.68 -18.91 -25.92
C LEU A 85 -15.40 -18.50 -24.47
N THR A 86 -14.38 -19.08 -23.85
CA THR A 86 -13.96 -18.72 -22.49
C THR A 86 -13.41 -17.29 -22.41
N ALA A 87 -12.60 -16.88 -23.39
CA ALA A 87 -11.93 -15.58 -23.40
C ALA A 87 -12.91 -14.40 -23.60
N ILE A 88 -14.03 -14.60 -24.32
CA ILE A 88 -15.09 -13.59 -24.47
C ILE A 88 -15.75 -13.23 -23.12
N GLY A 89 -15.72 -14.14 -22.14
CA GLY A 89 -16.18 -13.87 -20.78
C GLY A 89 -15.37 -12.79 -20.06
N ILE A 90 -14.09 -12.59 -20.42
CA ILE A 90 -13.22 -11.58 -19.78
C ILE A 90 -13.70 -10.15 -20.08
N PRO A 91 -13.82 -9.70 -21.36
CA PRO A 91 -14.36 -8.37 -21.66
C PRO A 91 -15.78 -8.15 -21.12
N PHE A 92 -16.63 -9.18 -21.15
CA PHE A 92 -17.99 -9.09 -20.63
C PHE A 92 -17.99 -8.81 -19.12
N SER A 93 -17.23 -9.60 -18.35
CA SER A 93 -17.12 -9.45 -16.90
C SER A 93 -16.56 -8.08 -16.52
N PHE A 94 -15.55 -7.59 -17.26
CA PHE A 94 -15.01 -6.25 -17.07
C PHE A 94 -16.01 -5.15 -17.41
N LEU A 95 -16.78 -5.26 -18.48
CA LEU A 95 -17.81 -4.28 -18.83
C LEU A 95 -18.86 -4.18 -17.72
N VAL A 96 -19.37 -5.30 -17.23
CA VAL A 96 -20.33 -5.33 -16.13
C VAL A 96 -19.72 -4.73 -14.86
N THR A 97 -18.47 -5.05 -14.56
CA THR A 97 -17.75 -4.48 -13.42
C THR A 97 -17.63 -2.96 -13.52
N ILE A 98 -17.25 -2.42 -14.68
CA ILE A 98 -17.16 -0.98 -14.92
C ILE A 98 -18.52 -0.31 -14.74
N ILE A 99 -19.61 -0.94 -15.18
CA ILE A 99 -20.97 -0.44 -14.94
C ILE A 99 -21.28 -0.37 -13.45
N ILE A 100 -20.97 -1.43 -12.68
CA ILE A 100 -21.22 -1.46 -11.23
C ILE A 100 -20.35 -0.43 -10.48
N VAL A 101 -19.08 -0.31 -10.85
CA VAL A 101 -18.14 0.70 -10.31
C VAL A 101 -18.70 2.11 -10.55
N LYS A 102 -19.20 2.40 -11.76
CA LYS A 102 -19.84 3.69 -12.07
C LYS A 102 -21.12 3.92 -11.26
N LEU A 103 -21.95 2.90 -11.06
CA LEU A 103 -23.18 3.00 -10.27
C LEU A 103 -22.91 3.20 -8.77
N THR A 104 -21.75 2.78 -8.28
CA THR A 104 -21.33 2.94 -6.87
C THR A 104 -20.58 4.24 -6.61
N GLY A 105 -20.38 5.08 -7.64
CA GLY A 105 -19.69 6.38 -7.53
C GLY A 105 -18.17 6.28 -7.50
N GLU A 106 -17.61 5.10 -7.72
CA GLU A 106 -16.16 4.87 -7.76
C GLU A 106 -15.60 5.25 -9.14
N SER A 107 -14.40 5.83 -9.17
CA SER A 107 -13.73 6.23 -10.42
C SER A 107 -12.80 5.14 -10.95
N ILE A 108 -12.57 5.12 -12.28
CA ILE A 108 -11.46 4.34 -12.84
C ILE A 108 -10.14 5.07 -12.52
N ASN A 109 -9.39 4.52 -11.58
CA ASN A 109 -8.06 4.98 -11.16
C ASN A 109 -7.04 3.83 -11.19
N THR A 110 -5.80 4.13 -10.81
CA THR A 110 -4.69 3.16 -10.79
C THR A 110 -4.98 1.93 -9.92
N ILE A 111 -5.64 2.11 -8.78
CA ILE A 111 -6.01 1.02 -7.85
C ILE A 111 -7.08 0.12 -8.49
N SER A 112 -8.09 0.71 -9.13
CA SER A 112 -9.13 -0.05 -9.85
C SER A 112 -8.55 -0.81 -11.05
N LEU A 113 -7.63 -0.19 -11.82
CA LEU A 113 -6.94 -0.84 -12.94
C LEU A 113 -6.08 -2.01 -12.48
N PHE A 114 -5.36 -1.85 -11.36
CA PHE A 114 -4.65 -2.95 -10.73
C PHE A 114 -5.60 -4.10 -10.36
N SER A 115 -6.78 -3.78 -9.83
CA SER A 115 -7.81 -4.78 -9.50
C SER A 115 -8.26 -5.54 -10.74
N PHE A 116 -8.43 -4.87 -11.88
CA PHE A 116 -8.71 -5.55 -13.15
C PHE A 116 -7.58 -6.48 -13.60
N VAL A 117 -6.32 -6.08 -13.46
CA VAL A 117 -5.17 -6.97 -13.74
C VAL A 117 -5.22 -8.20 -12.83
N LEU A 118 -5.44 -8.01 -11.52
CA LEU A 118 -5.48 -9.11 -10.56
C LEU A 118 -6.56 -10.14 -10.92
N VAL A 119 -7.70 -9.67 -11.41
CA VAL A 119 -8.87 -10.52 -11.66
C VAL A 119 -8.91 -11.08 -13.08
N SER A 120 -8.09 -10.55 -14.01
CA SER A 120 -8.05 -11.03 -15.40
C SER A 120 -7.72 -12.52 -15.51
N GLY A 121 -6.93 -13.03 -14.58
CA GLY A 121 -6.61 -14.46 -14.48
C GLY A 121 -7.76 -15.28 -13.87
N ILE A 122 -8.29 -14.80 -12.74
CA ILE A 122 -9.26 -15.53 -11.91
C ILE A 122 -10.64 -15.60 -12.57
N ILE A 123 -11.05 -14.57 -13.35
CA ILE A 123 -12.37 -14.54 -14.02
C ILE A 123 -12.62 -15.78 -14.87
N VAL A 124 -11.58 -16.31 -15.50
CA VAL A 124 -11.72 -17.37 -16.50
C VAL A 124 -11.90 -18.74 -15.83
N ASP A 125 -11.53 -18.89 -14.56
CA ASP A 125 -11.45 -20.19 -13.89
C ASP A 125 -12.78 -20.94 -13.89
N ASP A 126 -13.88 -20.27 -13.53
CA ASP A 126 -15.23 -20.85 -13.51
C ASP A 126 -15.68 -21.30 -14.90
N ALA A 127 -15.40 -20.49 -15.92
CA ALA A 127 -15.71 -20.78 -17.30
C ALA A 127 -14.90 -21.98 -17.85
N VAL A 128 -13.62 -22.13 -17.46
CA VAL A 128 -12.78 -23.29 -17.81
C VAL A 128 -13.35 -24.56 -17.20
N ILE A 129 -13.75 -24.52 -15.92
CA ILE A 129 -14.32 -25.69 -15.22
C ILE A 129 -15.59 -26.17 -15.92
N ILE A 130 -16.48 -25.24 -16.29
CA ILE A 130 -17.73 -25.56 -16.98
C ILE A 130 -17.47 -26.14 -18.37
N ILE A 131 -16.61 -25.49 -19.18
CA ILE A 131 -16.29 -25.97 -20.53
C ILE A 131 -15.67 -27.35 -20.50
N GLU A 132 -14.68 -27.60 -19.65
CA GLU A 132 -14.01 -28.90 -19.58
C GLU A 132 -14.98 -29.99 -19.12
N ASN A 133 -15.90 -29.67 -18.19
CA ASN A 133 -16.89 -30.63 -17.75
C ASN A 133 -17.90 -30.97 -18.86
N VAL A 134 -18.39 -29.97 -19.59
CA VAL A 134 -19.26 -30.18 -20.77
C VAL A 134 -18.52 -30.98 -21.84
N TYR A 135 -17.25 -30.66 -22.09
CA TYR A 135 -16.40 -31.37 -23.04
C TYR A 135 -16.24 -32.85 -22.66
N ARG A 136 -16.03 -33.15 -21.38
CA ARG A 136 -15.99 -34.53 -20.88
C ARG A 136 -17.30 -35.30 -21.15
N HIS A 137 -18.45 -34.69 -20.93
CA HIS A 137 -19.75 -35.31 -21.23
C HIS A 137 -19.97 -35.53 -22.74
N LEU A 138 -19.41 -34.68 -23.60
CA LEU A 138 -19.40 -34.91 -25.05
C LEU A 138 -18.55 -36.13 -25.43
N TYR A 139 -17.41 -36.36 -24.76
CA TYR A 139 -16.58 -37.56 -24.97
C TYR A 139 -17.25 -38.85 -24.54
N MET A 140 -18.14 -38.78 -23.53
CA MET A 140 -18.99 -39.90 -23.12
C MET A 140 -20.10 -40.24 -24.15
N GLY A 141 -20.13 -39.57 -25.31
CA GLY A 141 -21.08 -39.83 -26.39
C GLY A 141 -22.46 -39.18 -26.20
N LYS A 142 -22.63 -38.32 -25.19
CA LYS A 142 -23.91 -37.62 -24.97
C LYS A 142 -24.19 -36.62 -26.08
N THR A 143 -25.48 -36.38 -26.35
CA THR A 143 -25.88 -35.32 -27.29
C THR A 143 -25.50 -33.95 -26.74
N ARG A 144 -25.18 -32.98 -27.62
CA ARG A 144 -24.68 -31.65 -27.22
C ARG A 144 -25.53 -30.97 -26.16
N ARG A 145 -26.86 -30.98 -26.31
CA ARG A 145 -27.79 -30.40 -25.34
C ARG A 145 -27.72 -31.11 -23.97
N THR A 146 -27.70 -32.44 -23.98
CA THR A 146 -27.64 -33.24 -22.75
C THR A 146 -26.28 -33.08 -22.06
N ALA A 147 -25.19 -33.05 -22.84
CA ALA A 147 -23.85 -32.82 -22.32
C ALA A 147 -23.69 -31.45 -21.66
N ILE A 148 -24.33 -30.40 -22.21
CA ILE A 148 -24.36 -29.07 -21.59
C ILE A 148 -25.14 -29.09 -20.27
N ILE A 149 -26.36 -29.65 -20.26
CA ILE A 149 -27.20 -29.69 -19.06
C ILE A 149 -26.53 -30.50 -17.95
N ASP A 150 -26.07 -31.72 -18.26
CA ASP A 150 -25.42 -32.60 -17.28
C ASP A 150 -24.06 -32.02 -16.85
N GLY A 151 -23.32 -31.44 -17.80
CA GLY A 151 -22.02 -30.83 -17.54
C GLY A 151 -22.11 -29.63 -16.60
N VAL A 152 -23.05 -28.72 -16.82
CA VAL A 152 -23.25 -27.55 -15.97
C VAL A 152 -23.83 -27.96 -14.62
N SER A 153 -24.89 -28.80 -14.60
CA SER A 153 -25.55 -29.20 -13.35
C SER A 153 -24.64 -29.96 -12.38
N GLU A 154 -23.68 -30.73 -12.89
CA GLU A 154 -22.72 -31.46 -12.07
C GLU A 154 -21.73 -30.55 -11.32
N VAL A 155 -21.39 -29.40 -11.89
CA VAL A 155 -20.41 -28.44 -11.33
C VAL A 155 -21.05 -27.15 -10.81
N PHE A 156 -22.37 -26.99 -10.95
CA PHE A 156 -23.10 -25.78 -10.56
C PHE A 156 -22.81 -25.34 -9.12
N LEU A 157 -23.01 -26.25 -8.16
CA LEU A 157 -22.82 -25.94 -6.74
C LEU A 157 -21.33 -25.76 -6.35
N PRO A 158 -20.38 -26.59 -6.84
CA PRO A 158 -18.96 -26.33 -6.68
C PRO A 158 -18.49 -24.98 -7.23
N VAL A 159 -18.97 -24.57 -8.41
CA VAL A 159 -18.58 -23.28 -9.05
C VAL A 159 -19.11 -22.08 -8.26
N ILE A 160 -20.37 -22.10 -7.81
CA ILE A 160 -20.90 -21.03 -6.94
C ILE A 160 -20.12 -20.97 -5.62
N SER A 161 -19.83 -22.13 -5.03
CA SER A 161 -19.07 -22.19 -3.78
C SER A 161 -17.66 -21.63 -3.96
N SER A 162 -16.98 -21.99 -5.05
CA SER A 162 -15.68 -21.44 -5.45
C SER A 162 -15.72 -19.90 -5.54
N ALA A 163 -16.62 -19.36 -6.35
CA ALA A 163 -16.75 -17.92 -6.54
C ALA A 163 -17.04 -17.21 -5.21
N MET A 164 -17.94 -17.76 -4.39
CA MET A 164 -18.26 -17.21 -3.06
C MET A 164 -17.07 -17.28 -2.10
N THR A 165 -16.28 -18.36 -2.08
CA THR A 165 -15.07 -18.44 -1.25
C THR A 165 -14.04 -17.38 -1.64
N THR A 166 -13.91 -17.10 -2.94
CA THR A 166 -13.00 -16.05 -3.42
C THR A 166 -13.52 -14.65 -3.08
N ILE A 167 -14.81 -14.38 -3.26
CA ILE A 167 -15.44 -13.12 -2.83
C ILE A 167 -15.29 -12.93 -1.30
N CYS A 168 -15.55 -13.97 -0.50
CA CYS A 168 -15.39 -13.94 0.95
C CYS A 168 -13.94 -13.83 1.42
N ALA A 169 -12.95 -14.13 0.57
CA ALA A 169 -11.55 -13.85 0.89
C ALA A 169 -11.26 -12.34 0.85
N PHE A 170 -11.82 -11.62 -0.13
CA PHE A 170 -11.61 -10.19 -0.30
C PHE A 170 -12.57 -9.32 0.53
N ALA A 171 -13.83 -9.73 0.70
CA ALA A 171 -14.84 -8.89 1.35
C ALA A 171 -14.49 -8.42 2.78
N PRO A 172 -13.87 -9.23 3.67
CA PRO A 172 -13.49 -8.79 5.01
C PRO A 172 -12.46 -7.66 5.04
N MET A 173 -11.71 -7.45 3.95
CA MET A 173 -10.78 -6.31 3.85
C MET A 173 -11.51 -4.96 3.88
N LEU A 174 -12.82 -4.93 3.57
CA LEU A 174 -13.65 -3.73 3.67
C LEU A 174 -13.90 -3.27 5.11
N ILE A 175 -13.59 -4.10 6.11
CA ILE A 175 -13.72 -3.78 7.53
C ILE A 175 -12.54 -2.91 8.00
N MET A 176 -11.48 -2.78 7.19
CA MET A 176 -10.30 -1.99 7.53
C MET A 176 -10.67 -0.51 7.69
N THR A 177 -10.30 0.07 8.83
CA THR A 177 -10.62 1.46 9.19
C THR A 177 -9.47 2.41 8.89
N GLY A 178 -9.79 3.69 8.71
CA GLY A 178 -8.80 4.77 8.52
C GLY A 178 -8.41 4.97 7.07
N SER A 179 -7.48 5.89 6.82
CA SER A 179 -7.07 6.30 5.47
C SER A 179 -6.54 5.14 4.62
N THR A 180 -5.85 4.18 5.23
CA THR A 180 -5.40 2.95 4.56
C THR A 180 -6.59 2.09 4.12
N GLY A 181 -7.64 1.99 4.94
CA GLY A 181 -8.88 1.30 4.62
C GLY A 181 -9.59 1.92 3.42
N ASP A 182 -9.75 3.24 3.44
CA ASP A 182 -10.37 3.99 2.34
C ASP A 182 -9.60 3.78 1.02
N PHE A 183 -8.27 3.90 1.08
CA PHE A 183 -7.37 3.70 -0.07
C PHE A 183 -7.48 2.28 -0.67
N PHE A 184 -7.43 1.23 0.16
CA PHE A 184 -7.45 -0.15 -0.34
C PHE A 184 -8.84 -0.73 -0.57
N SER A 185 -9.93 -0.10 -0.08
CA SER A 185 -11.30 -0.61 -0.21
C SER A 185 -11.75 -0.81 -1.67
N VAL A 186 -11.14 -0.09 -2.61
CA VAL A 186 -11.42 -0.18 -4.04
C VAL A 186 -11.09 -1.57 -4.59
N ILE A 187 -10.01 -2.21 -4.11
CA ILE A 187 -9.58 -3.53 -4.57
C ILE A 187 -10.62 -4.62 -4.29
N PRO A 188 -11.01 -4.90 -3.03
CA PRO A 188 -11.98 -5.94 -2.73
C PRO A 188 -13.35 -5.66 -3.35
N LYS A 189 -13.78 -4.39 -3.51
CA LYS A 189 -15.00 -4.03 -4.25
C LYS A 189 -14.92 -4.45 -5.71
N ALA A 190 -13.90 -3.98 -6.44
CA ALA A 190 -13.73 -4.25 -7.86
C ALA A 190 -13.57 -5.75 -8.13
N VAL A 191 -12.78 -6.45 -7.31
CA VAL A 191 -12.61 -7.90 -7.39
C VAL A 191 -13.93 -8.64 -7.18
N SER A 192 -14.69 -8.28 -6.14
CA SER A 192 -15.97 -8.94 -5.85
C SER A 192 -16.99 -8.72 -6.98
N PHE A 193 -17.06 -7.51 -7.54
CA PHE A 193 -17.93 -7.21 -8.67
C PHE A 193 -17.55 -7.99 -9.93
N ALA A 194 -16.25 -8.13 -10.19
CA ALA A 194 -15.74 -8.87 -11.33
C ALA A 194 -15.97 -10.38 -11.23
N LEU A 195 -15.77 -10.96 -10.05
CA LEU A 195 -16.07 -12.38 -9.80
C LEU A 195 -17.56 -12.67 -9.85
N PHE A 196 -18.39 -11.77 -9.31
CA PHE A 196 -19.84 -11.89 -9.42
C PHE A 196 -20.29 -11.83 -10.89
N ALA A 197 -19.75 -10.88 -11.67
CA ALA A 197 -20.04 -10.78 -13.10
C ALA A 197 -19.60 -12.04 -13.87
N SER A 198 -18.42 -12.59 -13.55
CA SER A 198 -17.94 -13.83 -14.15
C SER A 198 -18.80 -15.03 -13.80
N LEU A 199 -19.27 -15.13 -12.55
CA LEU A 199 -20.17 -16.20 -12.13
C LEU A 199 -21.49 -16.17 -12.93
N VAL A 200 -22.03 -14.98 -13.16
CA VAL A 200 -23.24 -14.80 -13.98
C VAL A 200 -22.96 -15.16 -15.45
N GLU A 201 -21.82 -14.73 -16.00
CA GLU A 201 -21.42 -15.04 -17.37
C GLU A 201 -21.27 -16.56 -17.59
N SER A 202 -20.49 -17.21 -16.72
CA SER A 202 -20.13 -18.62 -16.85
C SER A 202 -21.31 -19.57 -16.65
N LEU A 203 -22.27 -19.23 -15.78
CA LEU A 203 -23.44 -20.08 -15.52
C LEU A 203 -24.61 -19.87 -16.49
N PHE A 204 -24.83 -18.65 -16.98
CA PHE A 204 -26.02 -18.33 -17.76
C PHE A 204 -25.73 -18.06 -19.24
N ILE A 205 -24.62 -17.41 -19.55
CA ILE A 205 -24.30 -16.94 -20.91
C ILE A 205 -23.45 -17.99 -21.64
N LEU A 206 -22.39 -18.48 -21.00
CA LEU A 206 -21.46 -19.44 -21.57
C LEU A 206 -22.13 -20.74 -22.07
N PRO A 207 -23.08 -21.39 -21.35
CA PRO A 207 -23.72 -22.62 -21.83
C PRO A 207 -24.51 -22.42 -23.12
N VAL A 208 -25.10 -21.23 -23.31
CA VAL A 208 -25.81 -20.87 -24.55
C VAL A 208 -24.82 -20.72 -25.70
N HIS A 209 -23.70 -20.04 -25.48
CA HIS A 209 -22.65 -19.92 -26.50
C HIS A 209 -22.01 -21.28 -26.86
N ILE A 210 -21.88 -22.20 -25.89
CA ILE A 210 -21.44 -23.58 -26.18
C ILE A 210 -22.47 -24.33 -27.02
N LEU A 211 -23.77 -24.06 -26.86
CA LEU A 211 -24.82 -24.67 -27.69
C LEU A 211 -24.81 -24.16 -29.14
N ASP A 212 -24.43 -22.91 -29.37
CA ASP A 212 -24.37 -22.32 -30.71
C ASP A 212 -23.03 -22.63 -31.39
N TYR A 213 -21.90 -22.31 -30.74
CA TYR A 213 -20.56 -22.30 -31.35
C TYR A 213 -19.57 -23.36 -30.84
N GLY A 214 -19.91 -24.06 -29.75
CA GLY A 214 -19.15 -25.20 -29.22
C GLY A 214 -18.91 -26.39 -30.19
N PRO A 215 -18.12 -27.38 -29.76
CA PRO A 215 -17.65 -28.48 -30.60
C PRO A 215 -18.80 -29.35 -31.15
N ARG A 216 -18.68 -29.78 -32.42
CA ARG A 216 -19.63 -30.71 -33.05
C ARG A 216 -19.49 -32.10 -32.41
N GLN A 217 -20.61 -32.82 -32.35
CA GLN A 217 -20.73 -34.15 -31.79
C GLN A 217 -19.62 -35.06 -32.34
N MET A 218 -18.77 -35.61 -31.46
CA MET A 218 -17.70 -36.52 -31.86
C MET A 218 -18.28 -37.93 -32.06
N THR A 219 -17.98 -38.56 -33.20
CA THR A 219 -18.25 -39.98 -33.43
C THR A 219 -17.29 -40.80 -32.57
N VAL A 220 -17.82 -41.49 -31.57
CA VAL A 220 -17.04 -42.30 -30.61
C VAL A 220 -16.63 -43.63 -31.25
N ASN A 221 -15.32 -43.88 -31.36
CA ASN A 221 -14.79 -45.24 -31.42
C ASN A 221 -14.72 -45.77 -29.98
N LEU A 222 -15.69 -46.59 -29.59
CA LEU A 222 -15.78 -47.22 -28.27
C LEU A 222 -14.52 -48.04 -28.00
N HIS A 223 -13.59 -47.49 -27.22
CA HIS A 223 -12.56 -48.30 -26.55
C HIS A 223 -13.10 -48.65 -25.15
N PRO A 224 -13.18 -49.94 -24.76
CA PRO A 224 -13.86 -50.37 -23.54
C PRO A 224 -13.09 -50.15 -22.24
N GLU A 225 -11.91 -49.54 -22.29
CA GLU A 225 -11.06 -49.34 -21.11
C GLU A 225 -11.10 -47.86 -20.69
N GLY A 226 -11.45 -47.62 -19.42
CA GLY A 226 -11.17 -46.42 -18.61
C GLY A 226 -11.77 -45.06 -19.02
N ASP A 227 -12.59 -44.49 -18.13
CA ASP A 227 -13.14 -43.11 -18.12
C ASP A 227 -12.07 -41.97 -18.24
N TYR A 228 -10.77 -42.30 -18.25
CA TYR A 228 -9.65 -41.37 -18.11
C TYR A 228 -8.54 -41.51 -19.20
N HIS A 229 -8.79 -42.20 -20.31
CA HIS A 229 -7.78 -42.46 -21.37
C HIS A 229 -7.19 -41.20 -22.04
N HIS A 230 -7.89 -40.08 -22.06
CA HIS A 230 -7.47 -38.84 -22.74
C HIS A 230 -6.25 -38.14 -22.11
N LEU A 231 -5.82 -38.54 -20.92
CA LEU A 231 -4.57 -38.08 -20.29
C LEU A 231 -3.38 -39.00 -20.56
N GLN A 232 -3.64 -40.24 -20.98
CA GLN A 232 -2.59 -41.20 -21.34
C GLN A 232 -2.08 -40.96 -22.77
N GLU A 233 -2.87 -40.28 -23.62
CA GLU A 233 -2.55 -39.95 -24.99
C GLU A 233 -2.78 -38.45 -25.26
N GLY A 234 -1.70 -37.69 -25.50
CA GLY A 234 -1.75 -36.25 -25.74
C GLY A 234 -0.52 -35.48 -25.21
N PRO A 235 -0.49 -34.14 -25.32
CA PRO A 235 0.66 -33.32 -24.90
C PRO A 235 0.91 -33.35 -23.38
N PHE A 236 -0.10 -33.72 -22.57
CA PHE A 236 0.00 -33.81 -21.11
C PHE A 236 0.42 -35.20 -20.58
N ALA A 237 0.53 -36.21 -21.46
CA ALA A 237 0.92 -37.57 -21.07
C ALA A 237 2.29 -37.66 -20.35
N PRO A 238 3.37 -36.97 -20.77
CA PRO A 238 4.63 -37.01 -20.03
C PRO A 238 4.50 -36.37 -18.64
N LEU A 239 3.73 -35.29 -18.52
CA LEU A 239 3.49 -34.61 -17.25
C LEU A 239 2.72 -35.51 -16.28
N TRP A 240 1.70 -36.22 -16.77
CA TRP A 240 0.96 -37.20 -15.98
C TRP A 240 1.84 -38.34 -15.46
N LYS A 241 2.76 -38.88 -16.28
CA LYS A 241 3.68 -39.93 -15.85
C LYS A 241 4.58 -39.48 -14.69
N ILE A 242 5.10 -38.25 -14.78
CA ILE A 242 5.93 -37.65 -13.72
C ILE A 242 5.09 -37.44 -12.46
N TYR A 243 3.93 -36.79 -12.60
CA TYR A 243 3.03 -36.50 -11.50
C TYR A 243 2.56 -37.78 -10.79
N ARG A 244 2.12 -38.80 -11.53
CA ARG A 244 1.72 -40.10 -10.97
C ARG A 244 2.87 -40.77 -10.22
N GLY A 245 4.08 -40.74 -10.76
CA GLY A 245 5.26 -41.30 -10.10
C GLY A 245 5.61 -40.60 -8.78
N LEU A 246 5.44 -39.28 -8.72
CA LEU A 246 5.61 -38.50 -7.49
C LEU A 246 4.49 -38.80 -6.49
N LEU A 247 3.23 -38.79 -6.95
CA LEU A 247 2.06 -39.06 -6.15
C LEU A 247 2.12 -40.45 -5.49
N ASP A 248 2.49 -41.50 -6.24
CA ASP A 248 2.60 -42.85 -5.69
C ASP A 248 3.71 -42.98 -4.61
N LYS A 249 4.81 -42.23 -4.76
CA LYS A 249 5.86 -42.15 -3.73
C LYS A 249 5.38 -41.43 -2.47
N LEU A 250 4.62 -40.34 -2.63
CA LEU A 250 4.06 -39.59 -1.50
C LEU A 250 2.98 -40.39 -0.78
N LEU A 251 2.07 -41.05 -1.52
CA LEU A 251 1.03 -41.90 -0.96
C LEU A 251 1.60 -43.17 -0.28
N SER A 252 2.80 -43.64 -0.67
CA SER A 252 3.47 -44.74 0.05
C SER A 252 4.20 -44.28 1.32
N HIS A 253 4.65 -43.02 1.40
CA HIS A 253 5.42 -42.47 2.52
C HIS A 253 4.69 -41.30 3.22
N LYS A 254 3.39 -41.47 3.48
CA LYS A 254 2.47 -40.43 3.97
C LYS A 254 2.99 -39.63 5.18
N GLY A 255 3.59 -40.31 6.15
CA GLY A 255 4.11 -39.67 7.36
C GLY A 255 5.32 -38.75 7.08
N LEU A 256 6.19 -39.16 6.16
CA LEU A 256 7.36 -38.36 5.76
C LEU A 256 6.92 -37.15 4.92
N SER A 257 5.93 -37.32 4.05
CA SER A 257 5.34 -36.23 3.26
C SER A 257 4.73 -35.16 4.16
N MET A 258 3.92 -35.55 5.15
CA MET A 258 3.32 -34.63 6.13
C MET A 258 4.36 -33.95 7.02
N LEU A 259 5.41 -34.67 7.41
CA LEU A 259 6.51 -34.08 8.17
C LEU A 259 7.27 -33.04 7.32
N GLY A 260 7.55 -33.35 6.05
CA GLY A 260 8.25 -32.47 5.13
C GLY A 260 7.52 -31.15 4.90
N ILE A 261 6.21 -31.20 4.63
CA ILE A 261 5.41 -29.98 4.45
C ILE A 261 5.29 -29.17 5.74
N THR A 262 5.17 -29.84 6.90
CA THR A 262 5.12 -29.15 8.21
C THR A 262 6.45 -28.45 8.51
N ILE A 263 7.59 -29.09 8.24
CA ILE A 263 8.91 -28.48 8.39
C ILE A 263 9.04 -27.27 7.46
N MET A 264 8.63 -27.40 6.19
CA MET A 264 8.67 -26.29 5.23
C MET A 264 7.81 -25.11 5.69
N PHE A 265 6.62 -25.37 6.22
CA PHE A 265 5.76 -24.34 6.80
C PHE A 265 6.40 -23.66 8.03
N VAL A 266 6.96 -24.43 8.96
CA VAL A 266 7.63 -23.87 10.14
C VAL A 266 8.86 -23.05 9.76
N VAL A 267 9.66 -23.50 8.79
CA VAL A 267 10.82 -22.77 8.28
C VAL A 267 10.40 -21.44 7.65
N THR A 268 9.40 -21.44 6.77
CA THR A 268 8.90 -20.20 6.14
C THR A 268 8.24 -19.26 7.14
N MET A 269 7.49 -19.78 8.12
CA MET A 269 6.89 -18.97 9.19
C MET A 269 7.96 -18.36 10.11
N THR A 270 9.01 -19.11 10.44
CA THR A 270 10.16 -18.61 11.22
C THR A 270 10.91 -17.54 10.44
N MET A 271 11.14 -17.76 9.15
CA MET A 271 11.79 -16.81 8.26
C MET A 271 11.04 -15.48 8.16
N MET A 272 9.71 -15.53 8.03
CA MET A 272 8.86 -14.34 8.03
C MET A 272 8.86 -13.65 9.40
N GLY A 273 8.73 -14.41 10.50
CA GLY A 273 8.75 -13.86 11.86
C GLY A 273 10.07 -13.16 12.23
N LEU A 274 11.21 -13.74 11.83
CA LEU A 274 12.53 -13.12 12.01
C LEU A 274 12.72 -11.86 11.15
N SER A 275 12.10 -11.82 9.96
CA SER A 275 12.13 -10.66 9.08
C SER A 275 11.27 -9.51 9.61
N VAL A 276 10.04 -9.77 10.06
CA VAL A 276 9.13 -8.77 10.64
C VAL A 276 9.69 -8.15 11.92
N THR A 277 10.36 -8.95 12.75
CA THR A 277 11.02 -8.45 13.98
C THR A 277 12.30 -7.65 13.72
N GLY A 278 12.80 -7.64 12.48
CA GLY A 278 14.05 -6.97 12.11
C GLY A 278 15.31 -7.61 12.71
N LEU A 279 15.21 -8.81 13.29
CA LEU A 279 16.37 -9.52 13.84
C LEU A 279 17.30 -10.01 12.72
N VAL A 280 16.69 -10.64 11.69
CA VAL A 280 17.38 -11.09 10.48
C VAL A 280 16.50 -10.71 9.28
N PRO A 281 16.78 -9.60 8.58
CA PRO A 281 15.95 -9.10 7.49
C PRO A 281 16.17 -9.91 6.20
N LEU A 282 15.78 -11.20 6.20
CA LEU A 282 15.84 -12.08 5.02
C LEU A 282 14.87 -11.60 3.94
N ILE A 283 13.71 -11.09 4.35
CA ILE A 283 12.73 -10.42 3.49
C ILE A 283 12.57 -8.99 4.02
N LYS A 284 12.75 -8.00 3.14
CA LYS A 284 12.50 -6.60 3.50
C LYS A 284 11.00 -6.39 3.65
N VAL A 285 10.56 -5.86 4.79
CA VAL A 285 9.15 -5.52 5.04
C VAL A 285 9.02 -3.99 5.04
N LYS A 286 8.14 -3.45 4.21
CA LYS A 286 7.82 -2.02 4.11
C LYS A 286 6.32 -1.82 4.19
N PHE A 287 5.84 -0.67 4.67
CA PHE A 287 4.40 -0.38 4.68
C PHE A 287 3.87 -0.22 3.24
N PHE A 288 4.43 0.76 2.52
CA PHE A 288 4.24 1.00 1.09
C PHE A 288 5.58 0.97 0.37
N GLN A 289 5.55 0.64 -0.92
CA GLN A 289 6.74 0.81 -1.74
C GLN A 289 6.86 2.26 -2.16
N ASP A 290 8.04 2.83 -1.95
CA ASP A 290 8.38 4.21 -2.31
C ASP A 290 8.27 4.39 -3.83
N SER A 291 7.39 5.28 -4.26
CA SER A 291 7.25 5.72 -5.65
C SER A 291 7.13 7.23 -5.63
N TYR A 292 8.28 7.91 -5.67
CA TYR A 292 8.37 9.37 -5.66
C TYR A 292 8.53 9.86 -7.09
N LEU A 293 7.63 10.75 -7.53
CA LEU A 293 7.86 11.58 -8.73
C LEU A 293 8.38 12.96 -8.36
N ARG A 294 8.24 13.33 -7.08
CA ARG A 294 8.70 14.59 -6.54
C ARG A 294 9.40 14.33 -5.22
N TYR A 295 10.43 15.11 -4.95
CA TYR A 295 11.06 15.15 -3.64
C TYR A 295 11.23 16.59 -3.19
N HIS A 296 11.30 16.75 -1.88
CA HIS A 296 11.38 18.03 -1.21
C HIS A 296 12.78 18.17 -0.61
N VAL A 297 13.39 19.32 -0.86
CA VAL A 297 14.62 19.76 -0.19
C VAL A 297 14.21 20.91 0.73
N THR A 298 14.05 20.62 2.01
CA THR A 298 13.72 21.66 3.01
C THR A 298 15.00 22.24 3.58
N VAL A 299 14.96 23.54 3.86
CA VAL A 299 16.10 24.34 4.32
C VAL A 299 15.70 25.05 5.60
N ASP A 300 16.47 24.79 6.66
CA ASP A 300 16.38 25.49 7.94
C ASP A 300 17.62 26.36 8.14
N MET A 301 17.45 27.66 7.99
CA MET A 301 18.47 28.64 8.38
C MET A 301 18.43 28.87 9.89
N PRO A 302 19.53 29.32 10.51
CA PRO A 302 19.51 29.73 11.91
C PRO A 302 18.46 30.81 12.18
N THR A 303 17.84 30.72 13.36
CA THR A 303 16.83 31.66 13.84
C THR A 303 17.33 33.10 13.78
N GLY A 304 16.53 34.00 13.23
CA GLY A 304 16.89 35.41 13.03
C GLY A 304 17.43 35.74 11.63
N THR A 305 17.61 34.74 10.76
CA THR A 305 17.94 34.97 9.34
C THR A 305 16.75 35.59 8.61
N SER A 306 16.99 36.63 7.80
CA SER A 306 15.93 37.30 7.02
C SER A 306 15.42 36.42 5.87
N VAL A 307 14.23 36.72 5.37
CA VAL A 307 13.64 35.96 4.25
C VAL A 307 14.47 36.10 2.96
N GLU A 308 15.12 37.25 2.78
CA GLU A 308 16.02 37.52 1.66
C GLU A 308 17.29 36.66 1.74
N GLY A 309 17.84 36.48 2.94
CA GLY A 309 18.98 35.58 3.17
C GLY A 309 18.62 34.13 2.87
N THR A 310 17.43 33.70 3.30
CA THR A 310 16.90 32.37 2.97
C THR A 310 16.62 32.20 1.47
N ASP A 311 16.06 33.22 0.79
CA ASP A 311 15.79 33.20 -0.65
C ASP A 311 17.07 33.04 -1.48
N GLN A 312 18.19 33.64 -1.05
CA GLN A 312 19.48 33.47 -1.72
C GLN A 312 19.91 32.00 -1.74
N VAL A 313 19.88 31.33 -0.59
CA VAL A 313 20.20 29.90 -0.46
C VAL A 313 19.29 29.05 -1.34
N ILE A 314 17.98 29.32 -1.30
CA ILE A 314 16.97 28.60 -2.09
C ILE A 314 17.20 28.76 -3.59
N ARG A 315 17.59 29.94 -4.06
CA ARG A 315 17.91 30.18 -5.47
C ARG A 315 19.15 29.42 -5.91
N ASP A 316 20.18 29.38 -5.09
CA ASP A 316 21.43 28.69 -5.37
C ASP A 316 21.20 27.18 -5.43
N LEU A 317 20.51 26.61 -4.43
CA LEU A 317 20.09 25.21 -4.44
C LEU A 317 19.21 24.86 -5.65
N SER A 318 18.24 25.72 -5.99
CA SER A 318 17.40 25.50 -7.17
C SER A 318 18.19 25.52 -8.49
N ARG A 319 19.28 26.30 -8.57
CA ARG A 319 20.17 26.32 -9.75
C ARG A 319 21.05 25.07 -9.79
N TYR A 320 21.57 24.65 -8.64
CA TYR A 320 22.35 23.43 -8.50
C TYR A 320 21.55 22.19 -8.92
N LEU A 321 20.34 22.01 -8.36
CA LEU A 321 19.47 20.88 -8.68
C LEU A 321 19.10 20.84 -10.16
N LEU A 322 18.80 22.00 -10.76
CA LEU A 322 18.55 22.09 -12.20
C LEU A 322 19.79 21.78 -13.07
N SER A 323 21.00 22.03 -12.56
CA SER A 323 22.24 21.74 -13.28
C SER A 323 22.57 20.25 -13.39
N LEU A 324 21.91 19.40 -12.60
CA LEU A 324 22.01 17.93 -12.69
C LEU A 324 21.46 17.38 -14.02
N GLY A 325 20.68 18.18 -14.74
CA GLY A 325 20.20 17.88 -16.08
C GLY A 325 18.84 17.15 -16.12
N PRO A 326 18.22 17.06 -17.31
CA PRO A 326 16.83 16.61 -17.46
C PRO A 326 16.62 15.12 -17.18
N GLY A 327 17.70 14.32 -17.08
CA GLY A 327 17.63 12.91 -16.66
C GLY A 327 17.53 12.71 -15.14
N GLN A 328 17.77 13.76 -14.36
CA GLN A 328 17.73 13.72 -12.89
C GLN A 328 16.73 14.74 -12.32
N THR A 329 16.63 15.94 -12.91
CA THR A 329 15.73 17.01 -12.46
C THR A 329 14.98 17.59 -13.67
N LEU A 330 13.66 17.38 -13.72
CA LEU A 330 12.78 17.97 -14.73
C LEU A 330 12.46 19.43 -14.40
N SER A 331 12.12 19.72 -13.14
CA SER A 331 11.85 21.07 -12.66
C SER A 331 12.25 21.24 -11.19
N ALA A 332 12.60 22.46 -10.78
CA ALA A 332 12.95 22.80 -9.40
C ALA A 332 12.27 24.12 -9.00
N SER A 333 11.27 24.05 -8.12
CA SER A 333 10.49 25.19 -7.64
C SER A 333 10.84 25.52 -6.20
N GLY A 334 11.57 26.63 -6.01
CA GLY A 334 11.96 27.15 -4.70
C GLY A 334 10.93 28.09 -4.08
N SER A 335 10.85 28.12 -2.75
CA SER A 335 10.06 29.09 -1.97
C SER A 335 10.76 29.37 -0.64
N ALA A 336 10.74 30.63 -0.20
CA ALA A 336 11.28 31.08 1.09
C ALA A 336 10.18 31.65 1.99
N GLY A 337 10.37 31.58 3.31
CA GLY A 337 9.41 32.00 4.33
C GLY A 337 8.51 30.87 4.86
N TYR A 338 8.61 29.67 4.30
CA TYR A 338 7.92 28.49 4.77
C TYR A 338 8.61 27.20 4.32
N LYS A 339 8.32 26.10 5.00
CA LYS A 339 8.60 24.73 4.57
C LYS A 339 7.39 23.83 4.83
N GLU A 340 7.25 22.77 4.06
CA GLU A 340 6.32 21.67 4.33
C GLU A 340 7.16 20.46 4.76
N ASP A 341 6.84 19.86 5.90
CA ASP A 341 7.54 18.66 6.37
C ASP A 341 6.97 17.38 5.70
N GLN A 342 7.56 16.23 6.02
CA GLN A 342 7.14 14.93 5.48
C GLN A 342 5.74 14.50 5.96
N ASP A 343 5.20 15.14 7.00
CA ASP A 343 3.83 14.96 7.49
C ASP A 343 2.84 15.93 6.80
N TYR A 344 3.27 16.65 5.76
CA TYR A 344 2.52 17.69 5.05
C TYR A 344 2.05 18.85 5.95
N GLN A 345 2.78 19.11 7.06
CA GLN A 345 2.53 20.26 7.90
C GLN A 345 3.28 21.48 7.39
N LEU A 346 2.57 22.59 7.24
CA LEU A 346 3.13 23.85 6.79
C LEU A 346 3.70 24.63 7.98
N HIS A 347 5.03 24.79 7.99
CA HIS A 347 5.76 25.61 8.96
C HIS A 347 6.13 26.94 8.33
N ARG A 348 5.75 28.06 8.96
CA ARG A 348 5.98 29.41 8.43
C ARG A 348 6.94 30.17 9.32
N ALA A 349 8.11 30.50 8.79
CA ALA A 349 9.08 31.38 9.42
C ALA A 349 10.04 31.94 8.37
N GLN A 350 10.63 33.11 8.63
CA GLN A 350 11.56 33.77 7.69
C GLN A 350 12.80 32.93 7.37
N HIS A 351 13.22 32.08 8.31
CA HIS A 351 14.39 31.22 8.21
C HIS A 351 14.09 29.85 7.56
N TYR A 352 12.85 29.59 7.15
CA TYR A 352 12.47 28.37 6.46
C TYR A 352 12.42 28.58 4.95
N GLY A 353 12.87 27.57 4.21
CA GLY A 353 12.71 27.49 2.77
C GLY A 353 12.53 26.05 2.29
N GLN A 354 12.11 25.92 1.04
CA GLN A 354 11.86 24.63 0.42
C GLN A 354 12.09 24.69 -1.08
N VAL A 355 12.72 23.66 -1.64
CA VAL A 355 12.76 23.40 -3.08
C VAL A 355 12.01 22.11 -3.36
N VAL A 356 10.97 22.20 -4.19
CA VAL A 356 10.25 21.03 -4.70
C VAL A 356 10.88 20.65 -6.03
N VAL A 357 11.42 19.43 -6.11
CA VAL A 357 12.06 18.90 -7.31
C VAL A 357 11.16 17.85 -7.96
N GLU A 358 10.95 18.00 -9.26
CA GLU A 358 10.21 17.06 -10.10
C GLU A 358 11.17 16.16 -10.85
N LEU A 359 10.99 14.85 -10.70
CA LEU A 359 11.75 13.82 -11.39
C LEU A 359 11.17 13.59 -12.80
N PRO A 360 12.02 13.27 -13.79
CA PRO A 360 11.52 12.94 -15.12
C PRO A 360 10.75 11.60 -15.11
N PRO A 361 9.91 11.33 -16.13
CA PRO A 361 9.22 10.04 -16.23
C PRO A 361 10.18 8.85 -16.19
N GLN A 362 9.75 7.71 -15.63
CA GLN A 362 10.62 6.57 -15.31
C GLN A 362 11.50 6.06 -16.47
N LYS A 363 11.07 6.21 -17.72
CA LYS A 363 11.86 5.84 -18.91
C LYS A 363 13.08 6.72 -19.18
N GLN A 364 13.09 7.92 -18.62
CA GLN A 364 14.12 8.95 -18.83
C GLN A 364 14.98 9.16 -17.58
N MET A 365 14.63 8.52 -16.46
CA MET A 365 15.42 8.61 -15.24
C MET A 365 16.69 7.76 -15.35
N ASP A 366 17.83 8.34 -14.98
CA ASP A 366 19.08 7.61 -14.76
C ASP A 366 19.13 7.12 -13.31
N LEU A 367 18.43 6.02 -13.01
CA LEU A 367 18.29 5.49 -11.66
C LEU A 367 19.28 4.35 -11.35
N PRO A 368 19.65 4.18 -10.06
CA PRO A 368 20.31 2.97 -9.58
C PRO A 368 19.55 1.70 -9.96
N THR A 369 20.25 0.58 -10.14
CA THR A 369 19.60 -0.70 -10.50
C THR A 369 19.12 -1.43 -9.24
N GLY A 370 17.82 -1.76 -9.16
CA GLY A 370 17.29 -2.48 -7.98
C GLY A 370 15.77 -2.44 -7.81
N ASN A 371 15.28 -2.84 -6.63
CA ASN A 371 13.87 -2.69 -6.24
C ASN A 371 13.60 -1.40 -5.44
N ASP A 372 14.63 -0.84 -4.78
CA ASP A 372 14.55 0.39 -3.97
C ASP A 372 15.21 1.60 -4.68
N GLN A 373 15.21 1.61 -6.01
CA GLN A 373 15.98 2.56 -6.84
C GLN A 373 15.73 4.03 -6.49
N ILE A 374 14.46 4.37 -6.22
CA ILE A 374 14.05 5.74 -5.93
C ILE A 374 14.51 6.13 -4.53
N SER A 375 14.33 5.28 -3.52
CA SER A 375 14.78 5.57 -2.15
C SER A 375 16.31 5.70 -2.08
N GLU A 376 17.05 4.84 -2.80
CA GLU A 376 18.51 4.97 -2.94
C GLU A 376 18.91 6.27 -3.63
N TYR A 377 18.15 6.70 -4.64
CA TYR A 377 18.36 7.99 -5.30
C TYR A 377 18.11 9.16 -4.35
N ILE A 378 17.07 9.13 -3.52
CA ILE A 378 16.81 10.16 -2.50
C ILE A 378 17.94 10.22 -1.47
N ASP A 379 18.44 9.07 -1.00
CA ASP A 379 19.59 9.03 -0.09
C ASP A 379 20.86 9.62 -0.73
N GLN A 380 21.09 9.34 -2.01
CA GLN A 380 22.19 9.95 -2.77
C GLN A 380 22.00 11.46 -2.94
N MET A 381 20.78 11.92 -3.19
CA MET A 381 20.47 13.35 -3.28
C MET A 381 20.66 14.04 -1.94
N TYR A 382 20.32 13.39 -0.83
CA TYR A 382 20.62 13.90 0.50
C TYR A 382 22.13 14.12 0.67
N ASP A 383 22.95 13.10 0.41
CA ASP A 383 24.40 13.18 0.56
C ASP A 383 25.01 14.25 -0.40
N GLN A 384 24.49 14.38 -1.63
CA GLN A 384 24.94 15.38 -2.60
C GLN A 384 24.57 16.82 -2.21
N VAL A 385 23.34 17.03 -1.74
CA VAL A 385 22.86 18.36 -1.32
C VAL A 385 23.57 18.79 -0.04
N ASP A 386 23.78 17.91 0.93
CA ASP A 386 24.54 18.23 2.14
C ASP A 386 26.01 18.57 1.83
N ALA A 387 26.66 17.80 0.96
CA ALA A 387 28.02 18.10 0.51
C ALA A 387 28.10 19.44 -0.25
N TYR A 388 27.11 19.76 -1.07
CA TYR A 388 27.02 21.06 -1.75
C TYR A 388 26.91 22.20 -0.74
N VAL A 389 26.04 22.05 0.26
CA VAL A 389 25.84 23.01 1.36
C VAL A 389 27.12 23.20 2.17
N GLU A 390 27.85 22.13 2.48
CA GLU A 390 29.11 22.20 3.21
C GLU A 390 30.18 22.99 2.43
N GLN A 391 30.30 22.74 1.12
CA GLN A 391 31.29 23.42 0.27
C GLN A 391 30.98 24.90 0.02
N HIS A 392 29.70 25.30 0.11
CA HIS A 392 29.24 26.67 -0.20
C HIS A 392 28.81 27.45 1.04
N ALA A 393 28.98 26.88 2.25
CA ALA A 393 28.58 27.50 3.51
C ALA A 393 29.14 28.92 3.69
N ASP A 394 30.37 29.16 3.22
CA ASP A 394 31.05 30.47 3.31
C ASP A 394 30.41 31.57 2.43
N GLN A 395 29.55 31.20 1.48
CA GLN A 395 28.88 32.15 0.57
C GLN A 395 27.58 32.71 1.17
N TRP A 396 27.09 32.12 2.25
CA TRP A 396 25.84 32.48 2.89
C TRP A 396 26.07 33.03 4.29
N VAL A 397 25.06 33.71 4.84
CA VAL A 397 25.13 34.32 6.17
C VAL A 397 25.38 33.27 7.27
N ALA A 398 24.86 32.06 7.06
CA ALA A 398 25.13 30.91 7.90
C ALA A 398 24.88 29.61 7.11
N ARG A 399 25.41 28.50 7.62
CA ARG A 399 25.14 27.17 7.07
C ARG A 399 23.68 26.76 7.33
N PRO A 400 22.87 26.45 6.30
CA PRO A 400 21.57 25.84 6.49
C PRO A 400 21.68 24.38 6.95
N THR A 401 20.67 23.92 7.70
CA THR A 401 20.38 22.49 7.82
C THR A 401 19.45 22.09 6.68
N VAL A 402 19.77 21.03 5.96
CA VAL A 402 18.96 20.53 4.84
C VAL A 402 18.39 19.16 5.15
N GLN A 403 17.18 18.92 4.67
CA GLN A 403 16.58 17.60 4.65
C GLN A 403 16.06 17.31 3.25
N VAL A 404 16.20 16.06 2.82
CA VAL A 404 15.71 15.61 1.52
C VAL A 404 14.79 14.42 1.77
N PHE A 405 13.55 14.51 1.30
CA PHE A 405 12.57 13.43 1.42
C PHE A 405 11.65 13.36 0.21
N GLY A 406 11.23 12.14 -0.16
CA GLY A 406 10.30 11.92 -1.25
C GLY A 406 8.85 12.22 -0.88
N GLU A 407 8.06 12.68 -1.85
CA GLU A 407 6.62 12.89 -1.68
C GLU A 407 5.85 11.57 -1.84
N SER A 408 5.43 10.96 -0.72
CA SER A 408 4.73 9.67 -0.74
C SER A 408 3.40 9.73 -1.49
N THR A 409 3.16 8.71 -2.33
CA THR A 409 1.92 8.53 -3.11
C THR A 409 0.83 7.77 -2.35
N GLY A 410 1.16 7.24 -1.16
CA GLY A 410 0.22 6.58 -0.24
C GLY A 410 -0.32 7.52 0.84
N PRO A 411 -1.20 7.03 1.73
CA PRO A 411 -1.61 7.78 2.92
C PRO A 411 -0.38 8.19 3.73
N PRO A 412 -0.34 9.42 4.30
CA PRO A 412 0.80 9.87 5.10
C PRO A 412 0.99 8.91 6.29
N SER A 413 2.10 8.19 6.27
CA SER A 413 2.48 7.24 7.32
C SER A 413 3.36 7.88 8.38
N GLY A 414 3.94 9.05 8.10
CA GLY A 414 4.93 9.75 8.91
C GLY A 414 6.32 9.12 8.88
N LYS A 415 7.28 9.78 9.54
CA LYS A 415 8.70 9.35 9.58
C LYS A 415 8.87 7.91 10.07
N ALA A 416 9.89 7.22 9.55
CA ALA A 416 10.18 5.82 9.86
C ALA A 416 10.41 5.60 11.36
N VAL A 417 11.11 6.54 12.01
CA VAL A 417 11.29 6.60 13.46
C VAL A 417 10.55 7.82 13.99
N ASN A 418 9.62 7.60 14.91
CA ASN A 418 8.88 8.68 15.59
C ASN A 418 8.65 8.26 17.05
N ILE A 419 9.46 8.79 17.96
CA ILE A 419 9.46 8.45 19.38
C ILE A 419 8.95 9.65 20.16
N ARG A 420 7.77 9.49 20.77
CA ARG A 420 7.08 10.51 21.56
C ARG A 420 7.37 10.29 23.04
N LEU A 421 7.97 11.28 23.68
CA LEU A 421 8.23 11.31 25.11
C LEU A 421 7.30 12.36 25.73
N SER A 422 6.29 11.88 26.46
CA SER A 422 5.24 12.72 27.03
C SER A 422 5.34 12.73 28.55
N ALA A 423 5.17 13.90 29.16
CA ALA A 423 5.23 14.08 30.61
C ALA A 423 4.22 15.15 31.05
N MET A 424 4.00 15.29 32.36
CA MET A 424 3.20 16.42 32.88
C MET A 424 3.95 17.75 32.77
N ASP A 425 5.28 17.68 32.82
CA ASP A 425 6.20 18.80 32.70
C ASP A 425 7.13 18.59 31.49
N ILE A 426 7.23 19.61 30.64
CA ILE A 426 8.04 19.58 29.42
C ILE A 426 9.53 19.43 29.74
N ASP A 427 10.01 19.94 30.89
CA ASP A 427 11.41 19.82 31.28
C ASP A 427 11.80 18.36 31.55
N GLN A 428 10.90 17.57 32.15
CA GLN A 428 11.12 16.13 32.34
C GLN A 428 11.15 15.38 31.01
N ALA A 429 10.22 15.71 30.10
CA ALA A 429 10.23 15.15 28.75
C ALA A 429 11.52 15.51 28.00
N ARG A 430 12.05 16.74 28.19
CA ARG A 430 13.30 17.20 27.57
C ARG A 430 14.50 16.40 28.02
N ILE A 431 14.68 16.21 29.33
CA ILE A 431 15.82 15.47 29.85
C ILE A 431 15.77 14.00 29.38
N ALA A 432 14.58 13.38 29.39
CA ALA A 432 14.42 12.03 28.86
C ALA A 432 14.68 11.96 27.34
N ALA A 433 14.28 12.99 26.58
CA ALA A 433 14.53 13.08 25.14
C ALA A 433 16.01 13.26 24.83
N ASP A 434 16.74 14.07 25.60
CA ASP A 434 18.18 14.25 25.43
C ASP A 434 18.92 12.92 25.64
N ASP A 435 18.55 12.13 26.64
CA ASP A 435 19.14 10.81 26.89
C ASP A 435 18.86 9.81 25.76
N VAL A 436 17.62 9.72 25.30
CA VAL A 436 17.24 8.83 24.19
C VAL A 436 17.90 9.29 22.88
N LEU A 437 17.93 10.60 22.61
CA LEU A 437 18.58 11.17 21.42
C LEU A 437 20.09 10.90 21.43
N ASN A 438 20.75 11.06 22.58
CA ASN A 438 22.18 10.77 22.71
C ASN A 438 22.48 9.27 22.53
N TYR A 439 21.61 8.38 23.03
CA TYR A 439 21.72 6.95 22.77
C TYR A 439 21.63 6.64 21.27
N LEU A 440 20.65 7.22 20.57
CA LEU A 440 20.47 7.06 19.13
C LEU A 440 21.64 7.65 18.32
N ARG A 441 22.30 8.71 18.80
CA ARG A 441 23.46 9.32 18.12
C ARG A 441 24.78 8.58 18.35
N THR A 442 24.95 7.94 19.50
CA THR A 442 26.25 7.41 19.94
C THR A 442 26.43 5.92 19.68
N ASP A 443 25.35 5.13 19.73
CA ASP A 443 25.45 3.68 19.49
C ASP A 443 25.69 3.43 17.98
N PRO A 444 26.79 2.76 17.58
CA PRO A 444 27.10 2.48 16.18
C PRO A 444 26.00 1.74 15.41
N LYS A 445 25.08 1.07 16.12
CA LYS A 445 23.94 0.40 15.50
C LYS A 445 22.98 1.36 14.79
N PHE A 446 23.00 2.65 15.12
CA PHE A 446 22.10 3.66 14.56
C PHE A 446 22.79 4.60 13.56
N SER A 447 23.98 4.25 13.06
CA SER A 447 24.72 5.04 12.06
C SER A 447 23.92 5.31 10.78
N ASP A 448 22.93 4.45 10.49
CA ASP A 448 22.10 4.53 9.30
C ASP A 448 20.83 5.39 9.51
N LEU A 449 20.67 6.05 10.66
CA LEU A 449 19.58 7.02 10.85
C LEU A 449 19.93 8.33 10.15
N LEU A 450 19.02 8.81 9.30
CA LEU A 450 19.11 10.10 8.62
C LEU A 450 18.15 11.10 9.27
N ASN A 451 18.43 12.40 9.15
CA ASN A 451 17.58 13.47 9.69
C ASN A 451 17.21 13.27 11.17
N LEU A 452 18.13 12.77 12.00
CA LEU A 452 17.88 12.49 13.41
C LEU A 452 17.82 13.79 14.23
N GLU A 453 16.59 14.19 14.51
CA GLU A 453 16.26 15.44 15.18
C GLU A 453 15.12 15.25 16.19
N ASP A 454 14.82 16.31 16.91
CA ASP A 454 13.61 16.39 17.70
C ASP A 454 12.84 17.67 17.34
N ASN A 455 11.57 17.69 17.73
CA ASN A 455 10.68 18.83 17.48
C ASN A 455 10.72 19.87 18.62
N ARG A 456 11.84 20.00 19.35
CA ARG A 456 11.93 21.02 20.40
C ARG A 456 11.71 22.39 19.79
N ALA A 457 10.91 23.20 20.48
CA ALA A 457 10.62 24.55 20.03
C ALA A 457 11.92 25.36 19.91
N SER A 458 12.07 26.08 18.80
CA SER A 458 13.14 27.06 18.70
C SER A 458 12.78 28.23 19.60
N ILE A 459 13.72 28.59 20.49
CA ILE A 459 13.54 29.72 21.37
C ILE A 459 13.81 30.99 20.56
N GLN A 460 12.78 31.79 20.35
CA GLN A 460 12.88 33.07 19.64
C GLN A 460 12.97 34.20 20.66
N SER A 461 13.84 35.16 20.39
CA SER A 461 13.85 36.43 21.11
C SER A 461 12.76 37.32 20.53
N VAL A 462 11.66 37.47 21.27
CA VAL A 462 10.54 38.33 20.89
C VAL A 462 10.61 39.64 21.68
N LEU A 463 10.24 40.74 21.02
CA LEU A 463 10.03 42.03 21.67
C LEU A 463 8.62 42.05 22.23
N ASN A 464 8.53 42.01 23.56
CA ASN A 464 7.27 42.11 24.27
C ASN A 464 7.02 43.58 24.66
N PHE A 465 5.81 44.05 24.36
CA PHE A 465 5.35 45.40 24.70
C PHE A 465 4.29 45.28 25.79
N GLU A 466 4.67 45.54 27.04
CA GLU A 466 3.75 45.50 28.17
C GLU A 466 3.13 46.88 28.40
N VAL A 467 1.88 47.05 27.98
CA VAL A 467 1.15 48.31 28.10
C VAL A 467 0.74 48.55 29.55
N GLY A 468 1.25 49.64 30.14
CA GLY A 468 0.85 50.08 31.47
C GLY A 468 -0.56 50.67 31.43
N ARG A 469 -1.54 49.93 31.98
CA ARG A 469 -2.96 50.36 31.97
C ARG A 469 -3.16 51.74 32.59
N ASP A 470 -2.53 52.00 33.74
CA ASP A 470 -2.71 53.27 34.47
C ASP A 470 -2.06 54.44 33.71
N ARG A 471 -0.87 54.22 33.13
CA ARG A 471 -0.18 55.21 32.29
C ARG A 471 -0.96 55.55 31.02
N ALA A 472 -1.53 54.54 30.35
CA ALA A 472 -2.39 54.78 29.19
C ALA A 472 -3.59 55.66 29.55
N LEU A 473 -4.23 55.40 30.69
CA LEU A 473 -5.39 56.18 31.16
C LEU A 473 -5.04 57.62 31.56
N GLU A 474 -3.85 57.87 32.12
CA GLU A 474 -3.35 59.22 32.43
C GLU A 474 -3.33 60.13 31.18
N TYR A 475 -3.05 59.54 30.02
CA TYR A 475 -3.05 60.23 28.72
C TYR A 475 -4.36 60.06 27.93
N GLY A 476 -5.43 59.57 28.57
CA GLY A 476 -6.75 59.43 27.96
C GLY A 476 -6.87 58.28 26.95
N LEU A 477 -5.93 57.34 26.93
CA LEU A 477 -5.94 56.18 26.04
C LEU A 477 -6.43 54.93 26.78
N SER A 478 -7.21 54.09 26.10
CA SER A 478 -7.45 52.74 26.60
C SER A 478 -6.23 51.85 26.35
N SER A 479 -6.10 50.75 27.09
CA SER A 479 -5.07 49.73 26.79
C SER A 479 -5.19 49.22 25.35
N SER A 480 -6.41 49.11 24.84
CA SER A 480 -6.65 48.70 23.45
C SER A 480 -6.19 49.73 22.42
N ASP A 481 -6.31 51.03 22.72
CA ASP A 481 -5.82 52.11 21.85
C ASP A 481 -4.30 52.11 21.82
N ALA A 482 -3.66 52.04 22.99
CA ALA A 482 -2.21 51.96 23.11
C ALA A 482 -1.66 50.73 22.37
N THR A 483 -2.25 49.53 22.57
CA THR A 483 -1.85 48.32 21.83
C THR A 483 -2.02 48.48 20.32
N ARG A 484 -3.14 49.07 19.85
CA ARG A 484 -3.35 49.32 18.41
C ARG A 484 -2.32 50.28 17.83
N LEU A 485 -1.97 51.34 18.53
CA LEU A 485 -0.98 52.32 18.09
C LEU A 485 0.42 51.67 18.00
N ILE A 486 0.82 50.93 19.03
CA ILE A 486 2.12 50.23 19.07
C ILE A 486 2.21 49.17 17.95
N ALA A 487 1.18 48.32 17.84
CA ALA A 487 1.13 47.31 16.78
C ALA A 487 1.09 47.95 15.39
N GLY A 488 0.37 49.07 15.25
CA GLY A 488 0.26 49.86 14.03
C GLY A 488 1.57 50.50 13.61
N SER A 489 2.41 50.94 14.55
CA SER A 489 3.75 51.44 14.29
C SER A 489 4.67 50.36 13.69
N LEU A 490 4.54 49.11 14.13
CA LEU A 490 5.38 48.00 13.64
C LEU A 490 4.84 47.33 12.38
N ASN A 491 3.56 46.95 12.38
CA ASN A 491 2.94 46.16 11.32
C ASN A 491 2.27 47.02 10.23
N GLY A 492 2.10 48.31 10.50
CA GLY A 492 1.30 49.22 9.72
C GLY A 492 -0.14 49.32 10.21
N MET A 493 -0.75 50.48 10.02
CA MET A 493 -2.17 50.72 10.25
C MET A 493 -2.91 50.74 8.91
N GLN A 494 -4.03 50.03 8.84
CA GLN A 494 -4.92 50.11 7.69
C GLN A 494 -5.58 51.50 7.69
N ALA A 495 -5.24 52.33 6.71
CA ALA A 495 -5.81 53.67 6.55
C ALA A 495 -7.14 53.65 5.78
N GLY A 496 -7.38 52.57 5.04
CA GLY A 496 -8.60 52.36 4.27
C GLY A 496 -8.30 51.44 3.10
N ASN A 497 -9.22 51.45 2.14
CA ASN A 497 -9.12 50.62 0.96
C ASN A 497 -9.08 51.51 -0.29
N TYR A 498 -8.15 51.23 -1.19
CA TYR A 498 -8.08 51.86 -2.49
C TYR A 498 -8.75 50.96 -3.52
N ARG A 499 -9.92 51.40 -3.98
CA ARG A 499 -10.67 50.66 -5.00
C ARG A 499 -10.18 51.03 -6.39
N THR A 500 -9.57 50.08 -7.08
CA THR A 500 -9.30 50.15 -8.51
C THR A 500 -10.55 49.69 -9.30
N SER A 501 -10.48 49.71 -10.63
CA SER A 501 -11.55 49.20 -11.49
C SER A 501 -11.74 47.67 -11.39
N ARG A 502 -10.76 46.93 -10.85
CA ARG A 502 -10.74 45.46 -10.83
C ARG A 502 -10.73 44.86 -9.42
N GLU A 503 -10.09 45.56 -8.47
CA GLU A 503 -9.89 45.05 -7.12
C GLU A 503 -9.83 46.18 -6.09
N GLU A 504 -10.03 45.80 -4.83
CA GLU A 504 -9.91 46.67 -3.68
C GLU A 504 -8.60 46.32 -2.97
N ILE A 505 -7.71 47.32 -2.84
CA ILE A 505 -6.36 47.16 -2.32
C ILE A 505 -6.30 47.80 -0.94
N ASP A 506 -5.87 47.04 0.07
CA ASP A 506 -5.69 47.58 1.42
C ASP A 506 -4.56 48.63 1.43
N LEU A 507 -4.89 49.85 1.84
CA LEU A 507 -3.91 50.91 2.06
C LEU A 507 -3.36 50.80 3.48
N MET A 508 -2.12 50.34 3.58
CA MET A 508 -1.40 50.25 4.84
C MET A 508 -0.44 51.44 4.99
N VAL A 509 -0.61 52.20 6.06
CA VAL A 509 0.35 53.22 6.49
C VAL A 509 1.36 52.57 7.41
N LYS A 510 2.60 52.48 6.94
CA LYS A 510 3.73 51.93 7.70
C LYS A 510 4.71 53.05 8.01
N LEU A 511 5.34 52.97 9.17
CA LEU A 511 6.53 53.77 9.43
C LEU A 511 7.65 53.30 8.51
N ALA A 512 8.36 54.24 7.90
CA ALA A 512 9.46 53.90 7.03
C ALA A 512 10.56 53.19 7.83
N ARG A 513 11.08 52.09 7.30
CA ARG A 513 12.31 51.46 7.84
C ARG A 513 13.51 52.23 7.30
N GLN A 514 14.67 52.06 7.94
CA GLN A 514 15.89 52.70 7.47
C GLN A 514 16.22 52.29 6.02
N GLU A 515 15.95 51.04 5.66
CA GLU A 515 16.11 50.49 4.31
C GLU A 515 15.21 51.18 3.27
N ASP A 516 14.01 51.62 3.66
CA ASP A 516 13.03 52.21 2.75
C ASP A 516 13.34 53.69 2.42
N SER A 517 13.90 54.43 3.37
CA SER A 517 13.93 55.91 3.32
C SER A 517 15.27 56.54 3.72
N GLY A 518 16.24 55.74 4.17
CA GLY A 518 17.50 56.22 4.77
C GLY A 518 17.34 56.93 6.12
N ARG A 519 16.10 57.20 6.55
CA ARG A 519 15.72 57.92 7.78
C ARG A 519 14.44 57.28 8.34
N GLY A 520 14.59 56.09 8.90
CA GLY A 520 13.47 55.29 9.42
C GLY A 520 13.92 54.42 10.59
N LEU A 521 13.05 53.54 11.05
CA LEU A 521 13.37 52.59 12.13
C LEU A 521 14.55 51.70 11.72
N ILE A 522 15.63 51.74 12.50
CA ILE A 522 16.79 50.86 12.37
C ILE A 522 16.47 49.50 13.00
N ASN A 523 15.97 49.54 14.24
CA ASN A 523 15.59 48.36 15.01
C ASN A 523 14.15 48.52 15.53
N PRO A 524 13.40 47.42 15.72
CA PRO A 524 12.02 47.50 16.20
C PRO A 524 11.88 48.16 17.59
N GLU A 525 12.93 48.14 18.42
CA GLU A 525 12.97 48.81 19.73
C GLU A 525 12.82 50.33 19.64
N GLN A 526 13.27 50.94 18.53
CA GLN A 526 13.17 52.38 18.32
C GLN A 526 11.71 52.84 18.16
N VAL A 527 10.76 51.91 18.06
CA VAL A 527 9.35 52.22 18.18
C VAL A 527 9.04 52.88 19.53
N ALA A 528 9.78 52.56 20.60
CA ALA A 528 9.62 53.22 21.90
C ALA A 528 9.84 54.74 21.85
N THR A 529 10.62 55.26 20.90
CA THR A 529 10.91 56.71 20.77
C THR A 529 9.90 57.43 19.87
N ILE A 530 8.84 56.76 19.44
CA ILE A 530 7.87 57.34 18.51
C ILE A 530 6.81 58.12 19.28
N PRO A 531 6.56 59.40 18.92
CA PRO A 531 5.49 60.18 19.51
C PRO A 531 4.12 59.70 18.99
N ILE A 532 3.18 59.51 19.91
CA ILE A 532 1.84 58.98 19.62
C ILE A 532 0.71 59.92 20.05
N VAL A 533 0.94 60.75 21.07
CA VAL A 533 -0.02 61.77 21.51
C VAL A 533 0.72 63.09 21.65
N GLU A 534 0.21 64.13 21.00
CA GLU A 534 0.70 65.50 21.17
C GLU A 534 0.26 66.01 22.54
N HIS A 535 1.18 66.54 23.34
CA HIS A 535 0.90 67.10 24.65
C HIS A 535 1.64 68.43 24.83
N SER A 536 1.07 69.33 25.64
CA SER A 536 1.43 70.76 25.66
C SER A 536 2.87 71.09 26.08
N GLU A 537 3.55 70.16 26.76
CA GLU A 537 4.94 70.34 27.20
C GLU A 537 5.92 69.48 26.39
N GLN A 538 5.63 68.19 26.22
CA GLN A 538 6.38 67.26 25.36
C GLN A 538 5.45 66.17 24.81
N PRO A 539 5.69 65.67 23.59
CA PRO A 539 4.89 64.58 23.03
C PRO A 539 5.07 63.29 23.83
N VAL A 540 3.98 62.55 24.02
CA VAL A 540 3.98 61.25 24.70
C VAL A 540 4.54 60.21 23.75
N LEU A 541 5.60 59.52 24.17
CA LEU A 541 6.25 58.47 23.40
C LEU A 541 5.62 57.10 23.70
N ILE A 542 5.79 56.14 22.78
CA ILE A 542 5.36 54.76 23.02
C ILE A 542 6.01 54.18 24.28
N GLY A 543 7.29 54.49 24.53
CA GLY A 543 8.01 54.05 25.72
C GLY A 543 7.44 54.59 27.05
N ASP A 544 6.68 55.69 27.00
CA ASP A 544 6.00 56.23 28.18
C ASP A 544 4.75 55.40 28.53
N LEU A 545 4.11 54.79 27.53
CA LEU A 545 2.90 53.97 27.70
C LEU A 545 3.18 52.49 27.91
N ALA A 546 4.26 51.96 27.33
CA ALA A 546 4.58 50.54 27.37
C ALA A 546 6.07 50.31 27.64
N SER A 547 6.36 49.35 28.53
CA SER A 547 7.73 48.86 28.67
C SER A 547 8.04 47.85 27.58
N VAL A 548 9.24 47.96 27.01
CA VAL A 548 9.76 47.05 26.00
C VAL A 548 10.78 46.12 26.67
N ASP A 549 10.52 44.82 26.64
CA ASP A 549 11.44 43.81 27.13
C ASP A 549 11.64 42.68 26.12
N TYR A 550 12.86 42.15 26.05
CA TYR A 550 13.13 40.93 25.30
C TYR A 550 12.69 39.72 26.12
N ARG A 551 11.80 38.91 25.54
CA ARG A 551 11.43 37.61 26.10
C ARG A 551 11.86 36.49 25.17
N GLN A 552 12.25 35.39 25.79
CA GLN A 552 12.51 34.14 25.09
C GLN A 552 11.21 33.35 25.07
N GLU A 553 10.61 33.22 23.89
CA GLU A 553 9.38 32.45 23.72
C GLU A 553 9.58 31.29 22.74
N PRO A 554 9.01 30.11 23.03
CA PRO A 554 9.01 29.01 22.09
C PRO A 554 8.11 29.33 20.90
N ASP A 555 8.58 29.05 19.69
CA ASP A 555 7.81 29.18 18.46
C ASP A 555 6.59 28.24 18.38
N ALA A 556 6.69 27.05 18.96
CA ALA A 556 5.61 26.07 19.03
C ALA A 556 5.51 25.40 20.41
N ARG A 557 4.29 24.95 20.77
CA ARG A 557 4.07 24.10 21.96
C ARG A 557 3.34 22.84 21.56
N THR A 558 4.08 21.74 21.48
CA THR A 558 3.60 20.44 21.05
C THR A 558 2.99 19.65 22.20
N ARG A 559 1.84 19.01 21.94
CA ARG A 559 1.14 18.15 22.90
C ARG A 559 0.61 16.91 22.22
N TYR A 560 0.68 15.78 22.91
CA TYR A 560 0.06 14.53 22.49
C TYR A 560 -0.90 14.03 23.58
N ASN A 561 -2.16 13.76 23.20
CA ASN A 561 -3.25 13.40 24.13
C ASN A 561 -3.36 14.35 25.35
N GLY A 562 -3.21 15.65 25.12
CA GLY A 562 -3.30 16.69 26.14
C GLY A 562 -2.05 16.94 26.98
N LYS A 563 -1.03 16.06 26.89
CA LYS A 563 0.24 16.19 27.64
C LYS A 563 1.32 16.88 26.80
N PRO A 564 2.19 17.72 27.39
CA PRO A 564 3.43 18.16 26.74
C PRO A 564 4.26 16.98 26.25
N THR A 565 4.75 17.07 25.00
CA THR A 565 5.43 15.97 24.33
C THR A 565 6.58 16.47 23.48
N LEU A 566 7.75 15.84 23.62
CA LEU A 566 8.84 15.95 22.66
C LEU A 566 8.87 14.71 21.79
N THR A 567 9.02 14.91 20.49
CA THR A 567 9.06 13.86 19.50
C THR A 567 10.43 13.84 18.86
N ILE A 568 11.13 12.72 19.00
CA ILE A 568 12.36 12.43 18.27
C ILE A 568 11.97 11.77 16.96
N THR A 569 12.50 12.26 15.85
CA THR A 569 12.21 11.71 14.53
C THR A 569 13.48 11.43 13.75
N ALA A 570 13.43 10.40 12.91
CA ALA A 570 14.50 10.08 11.96
C ALA A 570 13.96 9.24 10.81
N ASP A 571 14.67 9.30 9.69
CA ASP A 571 14.55 8.38 8.57
C ASP A 571 15.58 7.27 8.70
N ILE A 572 15.39 6.17 7.97
CA ILE A 572 16.32 5.04 7.94
C ILE A 572 16.89 4.93 6.53
N ARG A 573 18.22 4.95 6.40
CA ARG A 573 18.91 4.81 5.11
C ARG A 573 18.48 3.53 4.39
N THR A 574 18.28 3.65 3.09
CA THR A 574 17.84 2.54 2.24
C THR A 574 18.86 1.40 2.25
N GLY A 575 18.38 0.17 2.45
CA GLY A 575 19.24 -1.01 2.52
C GLY A 575 19.91 -1.24 3.88
N SER A 576 19.63 -0.38 4.88
CA SER A 576 20.06 -0.62 6.26
C SER A 576 19.52 -1.94 6.81
N GLN A 577 20.26 -2.52 7.77
CA GLN A 577 19.78 -3.62 8.60
C GLN A 577 18.80 -3.15 9.69
N LEU A 578 18.67 -1.84 9.90
CA LEU A 578 17.67 -1.24 10.77
C LEU A 578 16.30 -1.26 10.09
N SER A 579 15.27 -1.52 10.90
CA SER A 579 13.88 -1.31 10.55
C SER A 579 13.23 -0.45 11.63
N ALA A 580 12.13 0.23 11.30
CA ALA A 580 11.36 1.01 12.27
C ALA A 580 11.05 0.20 13.55
N GLY A 581 10.63 -1.06 13.37
CA GLY A 581 10.37 -1.97 14.49
C GLY A 581 11.61 -2.33 15.30
N ARG A 582 12.78 -2.49 14.68
CA ARG A 582 14.04 -2.74 15.40
C ARG A 582 14.47 -1.52 16.21
N VAL A 583 14.38 -0.33 15.63
CA VAL A 583 14.71 0.93 16.33
C VAL A 583 13.80 1.09 17.54
N GLN A 584 12.50 0.86 17.40
CA GLN A 584 11.57 0.88 18.52
C GLN A 584 11.94 -0.10 19.62
N VAL A 585 12.20 -1.37 19.30
CA VAL A 585 12.53 -2.38 20.32
C VAL A 585 13.79 -1.99 21.08
N LEU A 586 14.79 -1.45 20.39
CA LEU A 586 16.03 -0.99 21.02
C LEU A 586 15.81 0.26 21.87
N ALA A 587 15.09 1.26 21.35
CA ALA A 587 14.78 2.50 22.05
C ALA A 587 13.88 2.24 23.28
N GLN A 588 12.88 1.36 23.18
CA GLN A 588 12.04 0.95 24.29
C GLN A 588 12.87 0.25 25.37
N ARG A 589 13.71 -0.73 25.00
CA ARG A 589 14.58 -1.43 25.97
C ARG A 589 15.55 -0.47 26.66
N TYR A 590 16.08 0.49 25.93
CA TYR A 590 16.92 1.54 26.51
C TYR A 590 16.12 2.40 27.49
N PHE A 591 14.94 2.88 27.08
CA PHE A 591 14.05 3.67 27.94
C PHE A 591 13.66 2.90 29.21
N ASP A 592 13.30 1.61 29.10
CA ASP A 592 12.96 0.76 30.24
C ASP A 592 14.12 0.65 31.25
N SER A 593 15.37 0.65 30.77
CA SER A 593 16.56 0.60 31.63
C SER A 593 16.83 1.91 32.38
N ILE A 594 16.27 3.03 31.91
CA ILE A 594 16.45 4.37 32.48
C ILE A 594 15.18 4.95 33.08
N ASN A 595 14.05 4.22 32.99
CA ASN A 595 12.71 4.67 33.38
C ASN A 595 12.65 5.07 34.86
N ASP A 596 13.41 4.40 35.73
CA ASP A 596 13.50 4.73 37.15
C ASP A 596 14.04 6.15 37.41
N ARG A 597 14.79 6.74 36.46
CA ARG A 597 15.29 8.12 36.56
C ARG A 597 14.24 9.16 36.19
N TYR A 598 13.16 8.77 35.52
CA TYR A 598 12.16 9.68 34.94
C TYR A 598 10.72 9.29 35.31
N PRO A 599 10.35 9.34 36.60
CA PRO A 599 9.00 8.97 37.03
C PRO A 599 7.96 9.88 36.40
N GLY A 600 7.02 9.31 35.65
CA GLY A 600 5.93 10.04 35.01
C GLY A 600 6.15 10.40 33.54
N VAL A 601 7.31 10.07 32.96
CA VAL A 601 7.51 10.13 31.50
C VAL A 601 6.97 8.85 30.87
N SER A 602 6.12 9.00 29.85
CA SER A 602 5.63 7.90 29.03
C SER A 602 6.23 7.97 27.63
N ILE A 603 6.81 6.88 27.17
CA ILE A 603 7.26 6.69 25.80
C ILE A 603 6.13 6.09 24.95
N ALA A 604 5.93 6.63 23.76
CA ALA A 604 5.02 6.11 22.76
C ALA A 604 5.69 6.19 21.38
N PHE A 605 5.35 5.27 20.48
CA PHE A 605 5.88 5.26 19.13
C PHE A 605 4.78 5.63 18.15
N GLY A 606 5.11 6.50 17.21
CA GLY A 606 4.23 6.95 16.13
C GLY A 606 4.82 6.66 14.76
N GLY A 607 4.40 7.43 13.76
CA GLY A 607 4.96 7.38 12.41
C GLY A 607 4.61 6.07 11.69
N GLU A 608 5.51 5.65 10.80
CA GLU A 608 5.24 4.55 9.87
C GLU A 608 4.91 3.26 10.61
N PHE A 609 5.59 3.00 11.72
CA PHE A 609 5.38 1.79 12.52
C PHE A 609 3.96 1.69 13.08
N GLU A 610 3.44 2.77 13.66
CA GLU A 610 2.09 2.79 14.25
C GLU A 610 1.03 2.49 13.18
N SER A 611 1.15 3.15 12.02
CA SER A 611 0.28 2.97 10.87
C SER A 611 0.36 1.54 10.32
N THR A 612 1.57 1.00 10.22
CA THR A 612 1.86 -0.37 9.76
C THR A 612 1.26 -1.42 10.69
N SER A 613 1.52 -1.29 11.99
CA SER A 613 1.04 -2.23 13.00
C SER A 613 -0.49 -2.24 13.04
N ARG A 614 -1.12 -1.06 13.00
CA ARG A 614 -2.59 -0.94 12.97
C ARG A 614 -3.19 -1.58 11.72
N ALA A 615 -2.63 -1.32 10.54
CA ALA A 615 -3.11 -1.89 9.29
C ALA A 615 -2.95 -3.42 9.27
N TYR A 616 -1.79 -3.96 9.66
CA TYR A 616 -1.58 -5.41 9.73
C TYR A 616 -2.47 -6.08 10.77
N ALA A 617 -2.72 -5.45 11.92
CA ALA A 617 -3.67 -5.98 12.91
C ALA A 617 -5.10 -6.06 12.33
N SER A 618 -5.55 -5.01 11.63
CA SER A 618 -6.86 -5.04 10.96
C SER A 618 -6.93 -6.08 9.83
N LEU A 619 -5.85 -6.25 9.06
CA LEU A 619 -5.80 -7.25 8.00
C LEU A 619 -5.70 -8.68 8.54
N ALA A 620 -5.01 -8.90 9.66
CA ALA A 620 -5.00 -10.18 10.35
C ALA A 620 -6.40 -10.53 10.87
N ALA A 621 -7.13 -9.56 11.43
CA ALA A 621 -8.53 -9.75 11.81
C ALA A 621 -9.40 -10.08 10.59
N ALA A 622 -9.24 -9.34 9.48
CA ALA A 622 -9.93 -9.62 8.22
C ALA A 622 -9.61 -11.03 7.68
N PHE A 623 -8.36 -11.46 7.77
CA PHE A 623 -7.92 -12.79 7.35
C PHE A 623 -8.59 -13.90 8.18
N VAL A 624 -8.68 -13.74 9.50
CA VAL A 624 -9.38 -14.70 10.37
C VAL A 624 -10.87 -14.79 10.01
N ILE A 625 -11.51 -13.64 9.76
CA ILE A 625 -12.91 -13.58 9.32
C ILE A 625 -13.08 -14.27 7.95
N ALA A 626 -12.16 -14.03 7.01
CA ALA A 626 -12.15 -14.67 5.69
C ALA A 626 -12.03 -16.19 5.81
N VAL A 627 -11.06 -16.69 6.58
CA VAL A 627 -10.86 -18.13 6.81
C VAL A 627 -12.10 -18.76 7.45
N LEU A 628 -12.73 -18.09 8.42
CA LEU A 628 -13.96 -18.56 9.05
C LEU A 628 -15.14 -18.59 8.06
N ALA A 629 -15.30 -17.56 7.25
CA ALA A 629 -16.35 -17.51 6.22
C ALA A 629 -16.16 -18.61 5.17
N ILE A 630 -14.94 -18.80 4.68
CA ILE A 630 -14.57 -19.89 3.77
C ILE A 630 -14.85 -21.24 4.42
N TYR A 631 -14.46 -21.44 5.68
CA TYR A 631 -14.74 -22.68 6.42
C TYR A 631 -16.24 -22.99 6.46
N LEU A 632 -17.08 -21.99 6.76
CA LEU A 632 -18.54 -22.18 6.84
C LEU A 632 -19.15 -22.54 5.49
N ILE A 633 -18.71 -21.91 4.39
CA ILE A 633 -19.15 -22.25 3.03
C ILE A 633 -18.77 -23.70 2.70
N LEU A 634 -17.51 -24.09 2.95
CA LEU A 634 -17.02 -25.43 2.67
C LEU A 634 -17.69 -26.49 3.55
N ALA A 635 -17.89 -26.21 4.84
CA ALA A 635 -18.56 -27.12 5.78
C ALA A 635 -20.01 -27.36 5.35
N SER A 636 -20.70 -26.31 4.89
CA SER A 636 -22.05 -26.42 4.32
C SER A 636 -22.07 -27.21 3.02
N GLN A 637 -21.04 -27.05 2.18
CA GLN A 637 -20.95 -27.73 0.89
C GLN A 637 -20.71 -29.24 1.02
N PHE A 638 -19.75 -29.64 1.86
CA PHE A 638 -19.35 -31.04 2.01
C PHE A 638 -20.13 -31.81 3.08
N ASN A 639 -20.90 -31.10 3.92
CA ASN A 639 -21.58 -31.67 5.09
C ASN A 639 -20.62 -32.48 5.99
N ASP A 640 -19.37 -32.03 6.09
CA ASP A 640 -18.29 -32.64 6.87
C ASP A 640 -17.45 -31.53 7.52
N TYR A 641 -17.03 -31.73 8.77
CA TYR A 641 -16.27 -30.73 9.54
C TYR A 641 -14.75 -30.83 9.35
N VAL A 642 -14.26 -31.98 8.84
CA VAL A 642 -12.84 -32.30 8.68
C VAL A 642 -12.36 -31.98 7.26
N GLN A 643 -13.16 -32.27 6.23
CA GLN A 643 -12.80 -31.98 4.84
C GLN A 643 -12.51 -30.49 4.58
N PRO A 644 -13.27 -29.52 5.14
CA PRO A 644 -12.92 -28.11 5.03
C PRO A 644 -11.54 -27.76 5.61
N MET A 645 -11.10 -28.43 6.68
CA MET A 645 -9.76 -28.21 7.25
C MET A 645 -8.66 -28.69 6.31
N ILE A 646 -8.89 -29.77 5.55
CA ILE A 646 -7.99 -30.23 4.50
C ILE A 646 -7.93 -29.20 3.37
N ILE A 647 -9.07 -28.63 2.97
CA ILE A 647 -9.11 -27.61 1.92
C ILE A 647 -8.39 -26.34 2.36
N LEU A 648 -8.55 -25.92 3.62
CA LEU A 648 -7.86 -24.75 4.17
C LEU A 648 -6.34 -24.93 4.30
N SER A 649 -5.80 -26.16 4.24
CA SER A 649 -4.35 -26.37 4.22
C SER A 649 -3.69 -25.76 2.97
N ALA A 650 -4.45 -25.58 1.88
CA ALA A 650 -4.02 -24.87 0.68
C ALA A 650 -3.59 -23.42 0.95
N ILE A 651 -4.16 -22.77 1.98
CA ILE A 651 -3.76 -21.42 2.40
C ILE A 651 -2.33 -21.42 2.95
N ALA A 652 -1.96 -22.44 3.73
CA ALA A 652 -0.60 -22.61 4.22
C ALA A 652 0.38 -22.85 3.07
N PHE A 653 -0.03 -23.60 2.04
CA PHE A 653 0.77 -23.84 0.84
C PHE A 653 1.00 -22.57 0.03
N ALA A 654 -0.02 -21.72 -0.09
CA ALA A 654 0.10 -20.41 -0.71
C ALA A 654 1.09 -19.52 0.06
N PHE A 655 0.98 -19.48 1.40
CA PHE A 655 1.89 -18.70 2.24
C PHE A 655 3.36 -19.12 2.09
N ILE A 656 3.63 -20.44 2.04
CA ILE A 656 4.98 -20.96 1.75
C ILE A 656 5.50 -20.41 0.41
N GLY A 657 4.66 -20.44 -0.62
CA GLY A 657 4.99 -19.91 -1.94
C GLY A 657 5.29 -18.43 -1.95
N VAL A 658 4.50 -17.63 -1.23
CA VAL A 658 4.73 -16.18 -1.10
C VAL A 658 6.07 -15.92 -0.43
N VAL A 659 6.35 -16.53 0.73
CA VAL A 659 7.60 -16.29 1.47
C VAL A 659 8.82 -16.69 0.64
N LEU A 660 8.80 -17.87 0.02
CA LEU A 660 9.88 -18.33 -0.85
C LEU A 660 10.01 -17.47 -2.11
N GLY A 661 8.90 -17.09 -2.73
CA GLY A 661 8.86 -16.23 -3.91
C GLY A 661 9.48 -14.86 -3.64
N MET A 662 9.09 -14.22 -2.54
CA MET A 662 9.65 -12.92 -2.13
C MET A 662 11.14 -13.02 -1.81
N PHE A 663 11.57 -14.12 -1.19
CA PHE A 663 12.98 -14.37 -0.93
C PHE A 663 13.81 -14.54 -2.21
N PHE A 664 13.37 -15.39 -3.15
CA PHE A 664 14.12 -15.64 -4.39
C PHE A 664 14.12 -14.43 -5.33
N THR A 665 13.01 -13.70 -5.39
CA THR A 665 12.89 -12.48 -6.21
C THR A 665 13.52 -11.25 -5.55
N ARG A 666 13.93 -11.35 -4.28
CA ARG A 666 14.40 -10.23 -3.45
C ARG A 666 13.43 -9.05 -3.47
N SER A 667 12.13 -9.36 -3.47
CA SER A 667 11.06 -8.37 -3.48
C SER A 667 10.69 -7.97 -2.05
N VAL A 668 10.15 -6.76 -1.90
CA VAL A 668 9.73 -6.19 -0.61
C VAL A 668 8.34 -6.67 -0.21
N PHE A 669 8.16 -7.15 1.01
CA PHE A 669 6.84 -7.50 1.51
C PHE A 669 6.09 -6.23 1.96
N THR A 670 5.00 -5.89 1.26
CA THR A 670 4.18 -4.70 1.53
C THR A 670 2.79 -5.05 2.05
N ILE A 671 1.98 -4.05 2.42
CA ILE A 671 0.54 -4.26 2.65
C ILE A 671 -0.12 -4.98 1.46
N GLY A 672 0.24 -4.60 0.23
CA GLY A 672 -0.23 -5.25 -0.98
C GLY A 672 0.13 -6.75 -1.01
N SER A 673 1.35 -7.12 -0.64
CA SER A 673 1.75 -8.53 -0.52
C SER A 673 0.93 -9.29 0.53
N PHE A 674 0.59 -8.66 1.66
CA PHE A 674 -0.29 -9.28 2.66
C PHE A 674 -1.72 -9.46 2.13
N MET A 675 -2.24 -8.45 1.44
CA MET A 675 -3.55 -8.52 0.75
C MET A 675 -3.57 -9.64 -0.30
N ALA A 676 -2.47 -9.85 -1.02
CA ALA A 676 -2.33 -10.98 -1.94
C ALA A 676 -2.40 -12.33 -1.21
N VAL A 677 -1.79 -12.50 -0.03
CA VAL A 677 -1.92 -13.73 0.78
C VAL A 677 -3.38 -14.01 1.13
N ILE A 678 -4.13 -12.98 1.56
CA ILE A 678 -5.56 -13.13 1.87
C ILE A 678 -6.35 -13.48 0.60
N GLY A 679 -6.12 -12.79 -0.51
CA GLY A 679 -6.81 -13.08 -1.79
C GLY A 679 -6.51 -14.49 -2.33
N LEU A 680 -5.25 -14.93 -2.20
CA LEU A 680 -4.81 -16.28 -2.53
C LEU A 680 -5.51 -17.34 -1.70
N ALA A 681 -5.94 -17.03 -0.48
CA ALA A 681 -6.68 -17.98 0.34
C ALA A 681 -7.98 -18.43 -0.34
N GLY A 682 -8.68 -17.52 -1.02
CA GLY A 682 -9.87 -17.86 -1.80
C GLY A 682 -9.54 -18.67 -3.06
N VAL A 683 -8.58 -18.19 -3.85
CA VAL A 683 -8.21 -18.83 -5.13
C VAL A 683 -7.60 -20.22 -4.92
N ALA A 684 -6.70 -20.39 -3.96
CA ALA A 684 -6.06 -21.69 -3.68
C ALA A 684 -7.03 -22.73 -3.09
N VAL A 685 -8.08 -22.27 -2.39
CA VAL A 685 -9.15 -23.13 -1.87
C VAL A 685 -9.98 -23.72 -3.01
N ASN A 686 -10.20 -22.99 -4.11
CA ASN A 686 -10.96 -23.48 -5.26
C ASN A 686 -10.39 -24.77 -5.85
N ASP A 687 -9.09 -24.81 -6.16
CA ASP A 687 -8.43 -25.98 -6.75
C ASP A 687 -8.60 -27.24 -5.87
N SER A 688 -8.52 -27.02 -4.55
CA SER A 688 -8.64 -28.05 -3.52
C SER A 688 -10.07 -28.54 -3.34
N LEU A 689 -11.04 -27.62 -3.40
CA LEU A 689 -12.47 -27.89 -3.32
C LEU A 689 -12.91 -28.85 -4.41
N ILE A 690 -12.58 -28.54 -5.67
CA ILE A 690 -13.03 -29.35 -6.81
C ILE A 690 -12.34 -30.72 -6.82
N LEU A 691 -11.06 -30.79 -6.41
CA LEU A 691 -10.33 -32.03 -6.28
C LEU A 691 -10.98 -32.98 -5.26
N ILE A 692 -11.33 -32.46 -4.07
CA ILE A 692 -11.99 -33.24 -3.01
C ILE A 692 -13.42 -33.64 -3.40
N ASP A 693 -14.19 -32.75 -4.03
CA ASP A 693 -15.52 -33.09 -4.57
C ASP A 693 -15.45 -34.28 -5.53
N PHE A 694 -14.45 -34.33 -6.40
CA PHE A 694 -14.24 -35.46 -7.32
C PHE A 694 -13.90 -36.76 -6.59
N MET A 695 -12.99 -36.70 -5.61
CA MET A 695 -12.64 -37.87 -4.81
C MET A 695 -13.86 -38.40 -4.01
N ASN A 696 -14.69 -37.50 -3.46
CA ASN A 696 -15.93 -37.86 -2.78
C ASN A 696 -16.94 -38.53 -3.72
N LYS A 697 -17.11 -38.01 -4.94
CA LYS A 697 -18.00 -38.60 -5.97
C LYS A 697 -17.55 -40.01 -6.37
N GLU A 698 -16.25 -40.24 -6.57
CA GLU A 698 -15.70 -41.57 -6.85
C GLU A 698 -15.90 -42.54 -5.68
N ARG A 699 -15.74 -42.06 -4.44
CA ARG A 699 -16.04 -42.85 -3.23
C ARG A 699 -17.51 -43.22 -3.13
N ALA A 700 -18.41 -42.30 -3.47
CA ALA A 700 -19.85 -42.55 -3.51
C ALA A 700 -20.24 -43.62 -4.55
N ARG A 701 -19.46 -43.75 -5.63
CA ARG A 701 -19.60 -44.81 -6.65
C ARG A 701 -19.07 -46.18 -6.20
N GLY A 702 -18.50 -46.29 -4.99
CA GLY A 702 -18.00 -47.54 -4.43
C GLY A 702 -16.54 -47.87 -4.78
N VAL A 703 -15.80 -46.94 -5.37
CA VAL A 703 -14.38 -47.13 -5.73
C VAL A 703 -13.50 -47.20 -4.46
N GLY A 704 -12.47 -48.05 -4.49
CA GLY A 704 -11.51 -48.18 -3.38
C GLY A 704 -10.81 -46.85 -3.06
N LEU A 705 -10.45 -46.61 -1.80
CA LEU A 705 -9.97 -45.28 -1.35
C LEU A 705 -8.81 -44.75 -2.20
N ARG A 706 -7.77 -45.57 -2.40
CA ARG A 706 -6.59 -45.19 -3.16
C ARG A 706 -6.87 -45.01 -4.65
N GLU A 707 -7.76 -45.83 -5.20
CA GLU A 707 -8.16 -45.74 -6.61
C GLU A 707 -9.02 -44.49 -6.86
N ALA A 708 -9.93 -44.15 -5.94
CA ALA A 708 -10.71 -42.92 -5.99
C ALA A 708 -9.83 -41.67 -5.93
N VAL A 709 -8.77 -41.69 -5.11
CA VAL A 709 -7.76 -40.61 -5.06
C VAL A 709 -7.03 -40.48 -6.40
N ILE A 710 -6.54 -41.59 -6.96
CA ILE A 710 -5.83 -41.57 -8.25
C ILE A 710 -6.73 -41.11 -9.39
N ASN A 711 -7.99 -41.59 -9.43
CA ASN A 711 -8.98 -41.20 -10.44
C ASN A 711 -9.32 -39.72 -10.32
N GLY A 712 -9.55 -39.22 -9.10
CA GLY A 712 -9.81 -37.80 -8.84
C GLY A 712 -8.65 -36.91 -9.27
N CYS A 713 -7.42 -37.27 -8.90
CA CYS A 713 -6.20 -36.58 -9.32
C CYS A 713 -6.03 -36.61 -10.86
N SER A 714 -6.32 -37.74 -11.51
CA SER A 714 -6.26 -37.85 -12.97
C SER A 714 -7.25 -36.89 -13.63
N ALA A 715 -8.50 -36.89 -13.17
CA ALA A 715 -9.56 -36.04 -13.70
C ALA A 715 -9.28 -34.54 -13.54
N ARG A 716 -8.48 -34.15 -12.53
CA ARG A 716 -8.33 -32.75 -12.11
C ARG A 716 -6.95 -32.15 -12.34
N MET A 717 -5.90 -32.95 -12.58
CA MET A 717 -4.55 -32.44 -12.83
C MET A 717 -4.54 -31.43 -13.98
N ARG A 718 -5.14 -31.76 -15.14
CA ARG A 718 -5.15 -30.86 -16.31
C ARG A 718 -5.96 -29.59 -16.05
N PRO A 719 -7.24 -29.64 -15.60
CA PRO A 719 -8.01 -28.44 -15.29
C PRO A 719 -7.31 -27.50 -14.31
N VAL A 720 -6.81 -28.05 -13.18
CA VAL A 720 -6.16 -27.28 -12.11
C VAL A 720 -4.85 -26.62 -12.59
N LEU A 721 -4.07 -27.30 -13.43
CA LEU A 721 -2.88 -26.70 -14.02
C LEU A 721 -3.21 -25.59 -15.01
N ILE A 722 -4.31 -25.71 -15.78
CA ILE A 722 -4.74 -24.68 -16.73
C ILE A 722 -5.16 -23.42 -15.97
N THR A 723 -6.06 -23.54 -14.99
CA THR A 723 -6.54 -22.42 -14.17
C THR A 723 -5.39 -21.72 -13.44
N THR A 724 -4.48 -22.50 -12.87
CA THR A 724 -3.29 -21.95 -12.21
C THR A 724 -2.38 -21.22 -13.20
N LEU A 725 -2.13 -21.80 -14.37
CA LEU A 725 -1.26 -21.21 -15.37
C LEU A 725 -1.88 -19.93 -15.94
N THR A 726 -3.19 -19.90 -16.21
CA THR A 726 -3.89 -18.69 -16.65
C THR A 726 -3.84 -17.63 -15.57
N THR A 727 -4.13 -17.96 -14.32
CA THR A 727 -4.13 -16.98 -13.24
C THR A 727 -2.73 -16.45 -12.93
N MET A 728 -1.72 -17.32 -12.90
CA MET A 728 -0.33 -16.92 -12.76
C MET A 728 0.12 -16.00 -13.91
N LEU A 729 -0.18 -16.36 -15.17
CA LEU A 729 0.23 -15.59 -16.35
C LEU A 729 -0.57 -14.29 -16.54
N GLY A 730 -1.78 -14.19 -16.00
CA GLY A 730 -2.54 -12.94 -15.97
C GLY A 730 -1.79 -11.84 -15.20
N MET A 731 -1.11 -12.22 -14.12
CA MET A 731 -0.37 -11.29 -13.25
C MET A 731 1.15 -11.30 -13.47
N LEU A 732 1.70 -12.33 -14.12
CA LEU A 732 3.14 -12.46 -14.35
C LEU A 732 3.77 -11.25 -15.06
N PRO A 733 3.15 -10.64 -16.10
CA PRO A 733 3.72 -9.46 -16.74
C PRO A 733 3.94 -8.31 -15.76
N MET A 734 3.02 -8.12 -14.81
CA MET A 734 3.18 -7.10 -13.77
C MET A 734 4.24 -7.47 -12.74
N ALA A 735 4.29 -8.75 -12.33
CA ALA A 735 5.29 -9.25 -11.38
C ALA A 735 6.73 -9.09 -11.91
N ILE A 736 6.93 -9.27 -13.22
CA ILE A 736 8.24 -9.13 -13.88
C ILE A 736 8.48 -7.67 -14.34
N GLY A 737 7.41 -6.95 -14.70
CA GLY A 737 7.45 -5.57 -15.18
C GLY A 737 7.51 -5.44 -16.71
N ILE A 738 6.77 -6.26 -17.44
CA ILE A 738 6.67 -6.26 -18.90
C ILE A 738 5.23 -5.86 -19.30
N PRO A 739 5.02 -4.88 -20.20
CA PRO A 739 6.04 -4.06 -20.89
C PRO A 739 6.68 -2.97 -20.02
N HIS A 740 6.07 -2.60 -18.89
CA HIS A 740 6.57 -1.58 -17.98
C HIS A 740 6.45 -2.06 -16.52
N LYS A 741 7.47 -1.76 -15.70
CA LYS A 741 7.53 -2.19 -14.30
C LYS A 741 6.82 -1.19 -13.39
N SER A 742 5.72 -1.62 -12.77
CA SER A 742 5.11 -0.85 -11.69
C SER A 742 5.83 -1.12 -10.37
N ILE A 743 6.47 -0.10 -9.81
CA ILE A 743 7.19 -0.22 -8.52
C ILE A 743 6.20 -0.54 -7.39
N THR A 744 5.05 0.15 -7.35
CA THR A 744 4.04 0.02 -6.30
C THR A 744 3.34 -1.34 -6.29
N TRP A 745 2.97 -1.87 -7.47
CA TRP A 745 2.10 -3.05 -7.57
C TRP A 745 2.83 -4.35 -7.87
N ALA A 746 4.08 -4.31 -8.36
CA ALA A 746 4.86 -5.51 -8.63
C ALA A 746 5.01 -6.45 -7.41
N PRO A 747 5.29 -5.97 -6.17
CA PRO A 747 5.43 -6.88 -5.03
C PRO A 747 4.16 -7.64 -4.68
N MET A 748 3.00 -7.03 -4.91
CA MET A 748 1.71 -7.68 -4.74
C MET A 748 1.49 -8.75 -5.82
N ALA A 749 1.81 -8.44 -7.08
CA ALA A 749 1.71 -9.39 -8.18
C ALA A 749 2.69 -10.57 -8.04
N THR A 750 3.92 -10.32 -7.59
CA THR A 750 4.91 -11.36 -7.30
C THR A 750 4.42 -12.30 -6.21
N ALA A 751 3.89 -11.76 -5.09
CA ALA A 751 3.29 -12.56 -4.03
C ALA A 751 2.16 -13.43 -4.58
N PHE A 752 1.24 -12.86 -5.38
CA PHE A 752 0.13 -13.60 -5.97
C PHE A 752 0.61 -14.73 -6.91
N SER A 753 1.47 -14.44 -7.89
CA SER A 753 1.95 -15.41 -8.87
C SER A 753 2.75 -16.55 -8.23
N THR A 754 3.67 -16.24 -7.30
CA THR A 754 4.52 -17.26 -6.64
C THR A 754 3.75 -18.07 -5.60
N GLY A 755 2.87 -17.40 -4.85
CA GLY A 755 1.96 -18.04 -3.90
C GLY A 755 1.03 -19.02 -4.59
N LEU A 756 0.37 -18.63 -5.68
CA LEU A 756 -0.51 -19.52 -6.44
C LEU A 756 0.26 -20.70 -7.04
N ALA A 757 1.41 -20.45 -7.69
CA ALA A 757 2.21 -21.52 -8.29
C ALA A 757 2.62 -22.61 -7.26
N SER A 758 3.03 -22.19 -6.06
CA SER A 758 3.34 -23.12 -4.98
C SER A 758 2.09 -23.79 -4.41
N ALA A 759 0.99 -23.03 -4.23
CA ALA A 759 -0.27 -23.54 -3.70
C ALA A 759 -0.78 -24.69 -4.56
N THR A 760 -0.86 -24.49 -5.87
CA THR A 760 -1.34 -25.51 -6.82
C THR A 760 -0.45 -26.76 -6.81
N LEU A 761 0.87 -26.57 -6.86
CA LEU A 761 1.82 -27.69 -6.87
C LEU A 761 1.66 -28.53 -5.60
N LEU A 762 1.57 -27.88 -4.44
CA LEU A 762 1.42 -28.56 -3.16
C LEU A 762 0.01 -29.13 -2.98
N THR A 763 -1.03 -28.46 -3.47
CA THR A 763 -2.42 -28.95 -3.48
C THR A 763 -2.52 -30.26 -4.25
N LEU A 764 -1.98 -30.33 -5.46
CA LEU A 764 -2.00 -31.55 -6.27
C LEU A 764 -1.20 -32.71 -5.66
N LEU A 765 -0.21 -32.43 -4.80
CA LEU A 765 0.68 -33.44 -4.23
C LEU A 765 0.31 -33.87 -2.80
N ILE A 766 -0.12 -32.93 -1.96
CA ILE A 766 -0.29 -33.11 -0.51
C ILE A 766 -1.75 -33.34 -0.13
N ILE A 767 -2.72 -32.64 -0.74
CA ILE A 767 -4.14 -32.84 -0.42
C ILE A 767 -4.60 -34.29 -0.64
N PRO A 768 -4.18 -35.01 -1.70
CA PRO A 768 -4.46 -36.44 -1.84
C PRO A 768 -3.99 -37.28 -0.65
N VAL A 769 -2.82 -36.94 -0.09
CA VAL A 769 -2.23 -37.62 1.08
C VAL A 769 -3.03 -37.29 2.34
N GLU A 770 -3.41 -36.03 2.55
CA GLU A 770 -4.24 -35.58 3.67
C GLU A 770 -5.63 -36.23 3.63
N TYR A 771 -6.25 -36.29 2.44
CA TYR A 771 -7.54 -36.95 2.23
C TYR A 771 -7.46 -38.45 2.54
N GLU A 772 -6.45 -39.16 2.03
CA GLU A 772 -6.31 -40.60 2.31
C GLU A 772 -6.06 -40.87 3.80
N LEU A 773 -5.22 -40.05 4.47
CA LEU A 773 -4.93 -40.18 5.90
C LEU A 773 -6.17 -39.96 6.77
N THR A 774 -6.94 -38.93 6.46
CA THR A 774 -8.15 -38.57 7.23
C THR A 774 -9.26 -39.60 7.05
N GLU A 775 -9.51 -40.08 5.82
CA GLU A 775 -10.49 -41.14 5.57
C GLU A 775 -10.07 -42.48 6.20
N MET A 776 -8.78 -42.85 6.15
CA MET A 776 -8.28 -44.03 6.87
C MET A 776 -8.47 -43.91 8.39
N ALA A 777 -8.28 -42.71 8.95
CA ALA A 777 -8.50 -42.44 10.36
C ALA A 777 -9.99 -42.56 10.73
N LYS A 778 -10.90 -41.98 9.93
CA LYS A 778 -12.36 -42.12 10.10
C LYS A 778 -12.78 -43.59 10.06
N GLU A 779 -12.30 -44.37 9.09
CA GLU A 779 -12.59 -45.81 8.98
C GLU A 779 -12.07 -46.62 10.19
N ARG A 780 -10.92 -46.25 10.77
CA ARG A 780 -10.39 -46.88 11.99
C ARG A 780 -11.23 -46.54 13.22
N ILE A 781 -11.60 -45.28 13.37
CA ILE A 781 -12.43 -44.80 14.49
C ILE A 781 -13.82 -45.46 14.45
N GLN A 782 -14.47 -45.51 13.27
CA GLN A 782 -15.76 -46.18 13.10
C GLN A 782 -15.67 -47.69 13.40
N ARG A 783 -14.60 -48.36 12.95
CA ARG A 783 -14.37 -49.78 13.30
C ARG A 783 -14.18 -49.98 14.80
N PHE A 784 -13.46 -49.08 15.47
CA PHE A 784 -13.28 -49.12 16.92
C PHE A 784 -14.58 -48.89 17.68
N MET A 785 -15.38 -47.88 17.30
CA MET A 785 -16.69 -47.60 17.89
C MET A 785 -17.67 -48.77 17.68
N ARG A 786 -17.74 -49.36 16.48
CA ARG A 786 -18.57 -50.55 16.22
C ARG A 786 -18.15 -51.77 17.05
N ARG A 787 -16.84 -51.96 17.26
CA ARG A 787 -16.32 -53.02 18.16
C ARG A 787 -16.73 -52.78 19.61
N ARG A 788 -16.63 -51.54 20.08
CA ARG A 788 -17.02 -51.16 21.45
C ARG A 788 -18.53 -51.32 21.66
N GLN A 789 -19.36 -50.84 20.73
CA GLN A 789 -20.83 -51.04 20.76
C GLN A 789 -21.20 -52.52 20.80
N ARG A 790 -20.57 -53.36 19.97
CA ARG A 790 -20.78 -54.83 20.00
C ARG A 790 -20.38 -55.45 21.33
N GLN A 791 -19.34 -54.96 21.99
CA GLN A 791 -18.93 -55.45 23.32
C GLN A 791 -19.92 -55.02 24.42
N THR A 792 -20.41 -53.78 24.41
CA THR A 792 -21.46 -53.32 25.35
C THR A 792 -22.77 -54.07 25.16
N LEU A 793 -23.21 -54.32 23.92
CA LEU A 793 -24.40 -55.14 23.63
C LEU A 793 -24.23 -56.60 24.09
N LYS A 794 -23.01 -57.16 23.97
CA LYS A 794 -22.70 -58.50 24.50
C LYS A 794 -22.75 -58.52 26.03
N GLN A 795 -22.26 -57.48 26.70
CA GLN A 795 -22.29 -57.36 28.16
C GLN A 795 -23.70 -57.12 28.71
N GLN A 796 -24.56 -56.37 28.01
CA GLN A 796 -25.97 -56.23 28.36
C GLN A 796 -26.73 -57.56 28.25
N ARG A 797 -26.56 -58.29 27.14
CA ARG A 797 -27.16 -59.63 26.98
C ARG A 797 -26.66 -60.65 28.00
N LEU A 798 -25.42 -60.51 28.48
CA LEU A 798 -24.87 -61.34 29.55
C LEU A 798 -25.37 -60.96 30.95
N ARG A 799 -25.84 -59.73 31.15
CA ARG A 799 -26.52 -59.30 32.38
C ARG A 799 -27.98 -59.73 32.39
N GLU A 800 -28.70 -59.56 31.28
CA GLU A 800 -30.09 -60.05 31.13
C GLU A 800 -30.20 -61.57 31.35
N LYS A 801 -29.25 -62.37 30.83
CA LYS A 801 -29.16 -63.82 31.10
C LYS A 801 -28.74 -64.22 32.52
N ARG A 802 -28.37 -63.25 33.35
CA ARG A 802 -27.98 -63.46 34.75
C ARG A 802 -29.09 -63.06 35.72
N ASP A 803 -30.04 -62.26 35.24
CA ASP A 803 -31.23 -61.80 35.96
C ASP A 803 -32.47 -62.66 35.61
N GLU A 804 -32.44 -63.43 34.50
CA GLU A 804 -33.25 -64.65 34.27
C GLU A 804 -32.63 -65.88 34.97
#